data_AF-A0A812IL48-F1
#
_entry.id   AF-A0A812IL48-F1
#
_cell.length_a   1.000
_cell.length_b   1.000
_cell.length_c   1.000
_cell.angle_alpha   90.00
_cell.angle_beta   90.00
_cell.angle_gamma   90.00
#
_symmetry.space_group_name_H-M   'P 1'
#
loop_
_entity.id
_entity.type
_entity.pdbx_description
1 polymer ?
#
loop_
_entity_poly.entity_id
_entity_poly.type
_entity_poly.pdbx_seq_one_letter_code
_entity_poly.pdbx_strand_id
1 'polypeptide(L)'
;MAEATVRELVNFGFSEDRAREAVENIGDVSDVQLAINWLLDHGEEDKGGAVEFKHCPHICELPLGTIVKKAALQFGNPCAKGCKGSEKLGIKWLRRKGLMRHSDRSKKERQQPESVAEAGRGQHELQLSEMVKRFWHVASRESTNSSGRQRLWLQQSCKLPELLQPACRHVRRRVAIAMSELWLLMLFAQLWRLGADLTWEWTSQRGTSEWDYATALQLDTEGDIVVAGDVSGSFSNTTHFGANDVFLMKFNRSGTWQWTSQRGSKKSDNARSLQIDPLGSIFVAGYTMSSLDGNVHHGGSDLFVSKYSKDGSWLWTRQRGSNDWDYGRALQLDRSGHIYLAGYTGGSLDGNRNAGGYDFFVMKLDPSGSWLWTRQRGSTFWDYARALQLDARGNVLVAGYTRGDLDGNENAGGKDVFLAKFAADGVWQWTRQRGCVADDDAWDLGTDAAGNIFLTGETSGALHGESAGSSDIFLMKFSSDGAWQWSRQRGTEKFDVAWALEVDYWDNILVAGYTGGSMDGHINAGSSDVFVMMFDLSGSWQWTEQRGTPLWDYARALRVNPAGDVFLAGSTQGQLDNGNFSGGEDLFVMKFKRSNISAKLQSKVSGNGHFLALGLMDLSVWCYECESYVDHEVLGPLVARMQRLKFGGEDEEEPEPEVGSILDADPQSAHGFLGDPNWPLPRLASACNEEARPGYKTMKAHEYLDEPEVLKAKVKLLADLITRSRNCVAYTGAGISTASGIKDYATKASSSSSSSSAKSPWLAEPSYAHHVLVALWKNGSLKHWVQQNHDGLPQKAGFPQKDINEIHGAWWDPSNPVVPMDGTLRSDLIQWMLDWESRADLCLALGTSMVGMNADRMAVSPAKRAQRMHRDEALGTVIVALQQTQYDKISSLRIFARLDDVLRELASLLNLDVASGAVLTQRRQEAIIPYGRDGRKSATAQLQLDLRVGSKLRVVDQPDWDQAKYGEICQVMEAPEELAKQGHVQLLFPGEGLKKSVTRFLGGWWIEAAINGELEKIPVACLSA
;
A
#
# COMPACT_ATOMS: atom_id res chain seq x y z
N MET A 1 -24.41 -49.08 3.25
CA MET A 1 -23.33 -48.08 3.28
C MET A 1 -22.35 -48.43 2.17
N ALA A 2 -21.21 -49.08 2.42
CA ALA A 2 -20.21 -49.46 1.40
C ALA A 2 -20.78 -50.00 0.07
N GLU A 3 -21.68 -51.00 0.11
CA GLU A 3 -22.35 -51.56 -1.09
C GLU A 3 -23.10 -50.54 -1.96
N ALA A 4 -23.61 -49.45 -1.39
CA ALA A 4 -24.28 -48.39 -2.13
C ALA A 4 -23.24 -47.49 -2.81
N THR A 5 -22.24 -47.04 -2.06
CA THR A 5 -21.09 -46.26 -2.54
C THR A 5 -20.36 -46.96 -3.69
N VAL A 6 -20.10 -48.27 -3.56
CA VAL A 6 -19.51 -49.10 -4.63
C VAL A 6 -20.37 -49.11 -5.89
N ARG A 7 -21.69 -49.30 -5.78
CA ARG A 7 -22.58 -49.24 -6.96
C ARG A 7 -22.64 -47.85 -7.58
N GLU A 8 -22.48 -46.80 -6.79
CA GLU A 8 -22.46 -45.43 -7.29
C GLU A 8 -21.17 -45.16 -8.08
N LEU A 9 -20.01 -45.61 -7.59
CA LEU A 9 -18.74 -45.58 -8.32
C LEU A 9 -18.78 -46.41 -9.61
N VAL A 10 -19.40 -47.59 -9.59
CA VAL A 10 -19.62 -48.40 -10.80
C VAL A 10 -20.56 -47.70 -11.79
N ASN A 11 -21.58 -46.99 -11.31
CA ASN A 11 -22.44 -46.15 -12.17
C ASN A 11 -21.69 -44.93 -12.74
N PHE A 12 -20.62 -44.45 -12.08
CA PHE A 12 -19.69 -43.46 -12.61
C PHE A 12 -18.65 -44.05 -13.58
N GLY A 13 -18.62 -45.37 -13.80
CA GLY A 13 -17.79 -46.02 -14.82
C GLY A 13 -16.48 -46.64 -14.31
N PHE A 14 -16.23 -46.61 -13.01
CA PHE A 14 -15.10 -47.34 -12.39
C PHE A 14 -15.38 -48.86 -12.34
N SER A 15 -14.34 -49.69 -12.35
CA SER A 15 -14.53 -51.15 -12.21
C SER A 15 -14.96 -51.50 -10.78
N GLU A 16 -15.82 -52.51 -10.64
CA GLU A 16 -16.37 -52.89 -9.34
C GLU A 16 -15.29 -53.33 -8.34
N ASP A 17 -14.25 -54.03 -8.81
CA ASP A 17 -13.12 -54.44 -7.98
C ASP A 17 -12.37 -53.23 -7.40
N ARG A 18 -12.09 -52.20 -8.22
CA ARG A 18 -11.37 -50.99 -7.79
C ARG A 18 -12.26 -50.08 -6.95
N ALA A 19 -13.56 -50.00 -7.27
CA ALA A 19 -14.54 -49.31 -6.44
C ALA A 19 -14.65 -49.90 -5.03
N ARG A 20 -14.60 -51.24 -4.90
CA ARG A 20 -14.55 -51.93 -3.59
C ARG A 20 -13.24 -51.64 -2.87
N GLU A 21 -12.11 -51.77 -3.55
CA GLU A 21 -10.78 -51.47 -2.99
C GLU A 21 -10.68 -50.03 -2.48
N ALA A 22 -11.21 -49.05 -3.21
CA ALA A 22 -11.25 -47.66 -2.79
C ALA A 22 -12.14 -47.44 -1.54
N VAL A 23 -13.35 -48.01 -1.53
CA VAL A 23 -14.28 -47.91 -0.40
C VAL A 23 -13.76 -48.62 0.86
N GLU A 24 -12.91 -49.64 0.72
CA GLU A 24 -12.24 -50.31 1.84
C GLU A 24 -11.02 -49.53 2.39
N ASN A 25 -10.40 -48.65 1.59
CA ASN A 25 -9.21 -47.88 1.98
C ASN A 25 -9.48 -46.43 2.43
N ILE A 26 -10.74 -45.98 2.40
CA ILE A 26 -11.16 -44.67 2.94
C ILE A 26 -11.72 -44.78 4.36
N GLY A 27 -11.49 -43.74 5.17
CA GLY A 27 -11.89 -43.71 6.59
C GLY A 27 -13.40 -43.68 6.82
N ASP A 28 -14.20 -43.20 5.86
CA ASP A 28 -15.66 -43.30 5.86
C ASP A 28 -16.14 -44.03 4.60
N VAL A 29 -16.56 -45.27 4.78
CA VAL A 29 -17.04 -46.16 3.70
C VAL A 29 -18.36 -45.74 3.05
N SER A 30 -18.94 -44.61 3.47
CA SER A 30 -20.12 -44.00 2.84
C SER A 30 -19.80 -42.80 1.96
N ASP A 31 -18.61 -42.19 2.07
CA ASP A 31 -18.21 -41.01 1.31
C ASP A 31 -17.74 -41.39 -0.11
N VAL A 32 -18.67 -41.24 -1.07
CA VAL A 32 -18.42 -41.45 -2.50
C VAL A 32 -17.33 -40.51 -3.03
N GLN A 33 -17.24 -39.29 -2.53
CA GLN A 33 -16.28 -38.30 -3.02
C GLN A 33 -14.86 -38.63 -2.56
N LEU A 34 -14.69 -39.08 -1.31
CA LEU A 34 -13.40 -39.58 -0.82
C LEU A 34 -12.93 -40.80 -1.63
N ALA A 35 -13.85 -41.72 -1.98
CA ALA A 35 -13.55 -42.88 -2.81
C ALA A 35 -13.10 -42.50 -4.23
N ILE A 36 -13.77 -41.52 -4.86
CA ILE A 36 -13.38 -40.99 -6.19
C ILE A 36 -12.00 -40.36 -6.13
N ASN A 37 -11.74 -39.50 -5.13
CA ASN A 37 -10.45 -38.84 -4.98
C ASN A 37 -9.32 -39.88 -4.81
N TRP A 38 -9.54 -40.90 -3.97
CA TRP A 38 -8.59 -42.00 -3.79
C TRP A 38 -8.34 -42.77 -5.10
N LEU A 39 -9.36 -43.05 -5.92
CA LEU A 39 -9.20 -43.71 -7.22
C LEU A 39 -8.38 -42.88 -8.21
N LEU A 40 -8.60 -41.56 -8.25
CA LEU A 40 -7.88 -40.63 -9.12
C LEU A 40 -6.41 -40.48 -8.70
N ASP A 41 -6.14 -40.35 -7.40
CA ASP A 41 -4.77 -40.30 -6.85
C ASP A 41 -3.99 -41.61 -7.09
N HIS A 42 -4.69 -42.73 -7.24
CA HIS A 42 -4.13 -44.04 -7.60
C HIS A 42 -4.24 -44.38 -9.11
N GLY A 43 -4.51 -43.37 -9.96
CA GLY A 43 -4.30 -43.44 -11.41
C GLY A 43 -5.37 -44.18 -12.23
N GLU A 44 -6.59 -44.37 -11.72
CA GLU A 44 -7.70 -44.88 -12.54
C GLU A 44 -8.35 -43.75 -13.38
N GLU A 45 -8.21 -43.82 -14.71
CA GLU A 45 -8.89 -42.92 -15.64
C GLU A 45 -10.36 -43.34 -15.88
N ASP A 46 -11.27 -42.36 -15.88
CA ASP A 46 -12.69 -42.51 -16.21
C ASP A 46 -12.91 -43.14 -17.61
N LYS A 47 -13.53 -44.33 -17.64
CA LYS A 47 -13.89 -45.06 -18.89
C LYS A 47 -15.29 -44.70 -19.42
N GLY A 48 -15.99 -43.78 -18.75
CA GLY A 48 -17.34 -43.29 -18.98
C GLY A 48 -17.48 -42.07 -19.91
N GLY A 49 -16.38 -41.48 -20.37
CA GLY A 49 -16.33 -40.70 -21.61
C GLY A 49 -16.72 -39.22 -21.50
N ALA A 50 -15.82 -38.41 -20.95
CA ALA A 50 -15.76 -36.97 -21.23
C ALA A 50 -15.33 -36.69 -22.69
N VAL A 51 -15.93 -35.68 -23.33
CA VAL A 51 -15.60 -35.27 -24.70
C VAL A 51 -14.44 -34.28 -24.69
N GLU A 52 -13.39 -34.54 -25.48
CA GLU A 52 -12.25 -33.64 -25.65
C GLU A 52 -12.66 -32.36 -26.41
N PHE A 53 -12.99 -31.29 -25.68
CA PHE A 53 -13.33 -29.98 -26.26
C PHE A 53 -12.08 -29.23 -26.73
N LYS A 54 -11.64 -29.48 -27.97
CA LYS A 54 -10.58 -28.65 -28.58
C LYS A 54 -11.10 -27.24 -28.88
N HIS A 55 -10.58 -26.27 -28.12
CA HIS A 55 -10.68 -24.82 -28.29
C HIS A 55 -11.99 -24.12 -27.83
N CYS A 56 -12.44 -24.39 -26.60
CA CYS A 56 -13.25 -23.42 -25.84
C CYS A 56 -12.34 -22.69 -24.82
N PRO A 57 -12.26 -21.34 -24.82
CA PRO A 57 -11.41 -20.62 -23.87
C PRO A 57 -11.89 -20.72 -22.42
N HIS A 58 -13.20 -20.82 -22.18
CA HIS A 58 -13.80 -20.94 -20.84
C HIS A 58 -13.69 -22.35 -20.23
N ILE A 59 -12.90 -23.27 -20.81
CA ILE A 59 -12.82 -24.66 -20.32
C ILE A 59 -12.18 -24.74 -18.93
N CYS A 60 -11.30 -23.79 -18.59
CA CYS A 60 -10.67 -23.65 -17.28
C CYS A 60 -11.56 -22.95 -16.23
N GLU A 61 -12.71 -22.41 -16.64
CA GLU A 61 -13.65 -21.65 -15.78
C GLU A 61 -14.92 -22.44 -15.44
N LEU A 62 -15.02 -23.70 -15.89
CA LEU A 62 -16.12 -24.57 -15.53
C LEU A 62 -15.85 -25.23 -14.16
N PRO A 63 -16.79 -25.19 -13.20
CA PRO A 63 -16.64 -25.92 -11.94
C PRO A 63 -16.53 -27.42 -12.21
N LEU A 64 -15.68 -28.10 -11.42
CA LEU A 64 -15.38 -29.53 -11.51
C LEU A 64 -16.60 -30.47 -11.45
N GLY A 65 -17.77 -30.01 -11.02
CA GLY A 65 -19.02 -30.79 -10.97
C GLY A 65 -19.83 -30.88 -12.27
N THR A 66 -19.35 -30.37 -13.41
CA THR A 66 -20.16 -30.22 -14.63
C THR A 66 -20.23 -31.49 -15.50
N ILE A 67 -20.69 -32.62 -14.95
CA ILE A 67 -20.95 -33.86 -15.72
C ILE A 67 -22.29 -33.74 -16.46
N VAL A 68 -22.24 -33.26 -17.71
CA VAL A 68 -23.44 -33.20 -18.57
C VAL A 68 -23.73 -34.56 -19.18
N LYS A 69 -24.91 -35.14 -18.87
CA LYS A 69 -25.37 -36.40 -19.51
C LYS A 69 -25.34 -36.27 -21.04
N LYS A 70 -24.73 -37.26 -21.71
CA LYS A 70 -24.52 -37.37 -23.17
C LYS A 70 -25.74 -37.01 -24.06
N ALA A 71 -26.96 -37.15 -23.55
CA ALA A 71 -28.19 -36.81 -24.25
C ALA A 71 -28.43 -35.30 -24.47
N ALA A 72 -27.73 -34.41 -23.74
CA ALA A 72 -27.99 -32.95 -23.80
C ALA A 72 -27.09 -32.18 -24.78
N LEU A 73 -26.15 -32.84 -25.46
CA LEU A 73 -25.23 -32.20 -26.43
C LEU A 73 -25.54 -32.62 -27.87
N GLN A 74 -26.33 -31.79 -28.57
CA GLN A 74 -26.43 -31.82 -30.03
C GLN A 74 -25.64 -30.67 -30.65
N PHE A 75 -25.04 -30.92 -31.80
CA PHE A 75 -24.15 -29.99 -32.49
C PHE A 75 -24.90 -28.71 -32.91
N GLY A 76 -24.48 -27.54 -32.41
CA GLY A 76 -25.04 -26.23 -32.78
C GLY A 76 -25.55 -25.37 -31.63
N ASN A 77 -25.74 -25.94 -30.43
CA ASN A 77 -26.09 -25.16 -29.23
C ASN A 77 -24.83 -24.59 -28.54
N PRO A 78 -24.89 -23.37 -27.98
CA PRO A 78 -23.78 -22.75 -27.28
C PRO A 78 -23.48 -23.44 -25.94
N CYS A 79 -22.26 -23.25 -25.40
CA CYS A 79 -21.96 -23.66 -24.02
C CYS A 79 -22.74 -22.82 -22.99
N ALA A 80 -22.68 -23.19 -21.71
CA ALA A 80 -23.38 -22.49 -20.61
C ALA A 80 -23.04 -20.99 -20.48
N LYS A 81 -21.92 -20.53 -21.06
CA LYS A 81 -21.50 -19.12 -21.15
C LYS A 81 -21.78 -18.47 -22.54
N GLY A 82 -22.64 -19.07 -23.35
CA GLY A 82 -23.11 -18.51 -24.63
C GLY A 82 -22.17 -18.67 -25.84
N CYS A 83 -20.99 -19.26 -25.69
CA CYS A 83 -20.01 -19.37 -26.78
C CYS A 83 -20.43 -20.42 -27.83
N LYS A 84 -20.43 -20.00 -29.11
CA LYS A 84 -20.41 -20.88 -30.29
C LYS A 84 -18.99 -20.88 -30.85
N GLY A 85 -18.32 -22.04 -30.87
CA GLY A 85 -16.89 -22.17 -31.22
C GLY A 85 -16.51 -21.56 -32.58
N SER A 86 -15.30 -21.02 -32.69
CA SER A 86 -14.90 -20.15 -33.81
C SER A 86 -14.62 -20.87 -35.13
N GLU A 87 -15.25 -20.43 -36.21
CA GLU A 87 -15.18 -21.01 -37.56
C GLU A 87 -13.85 -20.76 -38.33
N LYS A 88 -12.81 -20.21 -37.70
CA LYS A 88 -11.65 -19.60 -38.40
C LYS A 88 -10.31 -20.29 -38.14
N LEU A 89 -10.13 -21.55 -38.57
CA LEU A 89 -8.79 -22.16 -38.68
C LEU A 89 -8.56 -23.20 -39.80
N GLY A 90 -9.49 -23.35 -40.76
CA GLY A 90 -9.34 -24.33 -41.86
C GLY A 90 -8.27 -24.02 -42.92
N ILE A 91 -7.85 -22.75 -43.08
CA ILE A 91 -7.10 -22.30 -44.26
C ILE A 91 -5.56 -22.37 -44.09
N LYS A 92 -5.03 -22.33 -42.85
CA LYS A 92 -3.58 -22.38 -42.59
C LYS A 92 -2.98 -23.80 -42.68
N TRP A 93 -3.77 -24.85 -42.46
CA TRP A 93 -3.29 -26.23 -42.48
C TRP A 93 -3.14 -26.80 -43.91
N LEU A 94 -4.13 -26.55 -44.77
CA LEU A 94 -4.17 -27.08 -46.14
C LEU A 94 -3.05 -26.53 -47.04
N ARG A 95 -2.58 -25.29 -46.82
CA ARG A 95 -1.43 -24.72 -47.54
C ARG A 95 -0.09 -25.38 -47.20
N ARG A 96 0.03 -26.08 -46.06
CA ARG A 96 1.29 -26.68 -45.59
C ARG A 96 1.53 -28.12 -46.09
N LYS A 97 0.55 -28.74 -46.76
CA LYS A 97 0.64 -30.11 -47.34
C LYS A 97 0.45 -30.19 -48.86
N GLY A 98 0.46 -29.06 -49.58
CA GLY A 98 0.48 -29.07 -51.06
C GLY A 98 -0.78 -29.58 -51.76
N LEU A 99 -1.91 -29.69 -51.05
CA LEU A 99 -3.17 -30.26 -51.55
C LEU A 99 -4.22 -29.18 -51.87
N MET A 100 -3.87 -28.25 -52.78
CA MET A 100 -4.84 -27.55 -53.64
C MET A 100 -4.14 -27.04 -54.91
N ARG A 101 -4.74 -27.30 -56.07
CA ARG A 101 -4.40 -26.70 -57.37
C ARG A 101 -5.55 -25.82 -57.87
N HIS A 102 -5.24 -24.88 -58.77
CA HIS A 102 -6.16 -23.88 -59.35
C HIS A 102 -7.46 -24.44 -59.95
N SER A 103 -8.53 -23.63 -59.89
CA SER A 103 -9.48 -23.46 -61.01
C SER A 103 -10.16 -22.08 -61.00
N ASP A 104 -10.17 -21.43 -62.17
CA ASP A 104 -10.66 -20.08 -62.50
C ASP A 104 -12.18 -19.79 -62.39
N ARG A 105 -12.53 -18.51 -62.65
CA ARG A 105 -13.84 -17.91 -63.07
C ARG A 105 -14.84 -17.57 -61.94
N SER A 106 -15.63 -16.48 -62.00
CA SER A 106 -15.74 -15.39 -63.01
C SER A 106 -16.42 -14.10 -62.49
N LYS A 107 -16.18 -13.00 -63.23
CA LYS A 107 -16.67 -11.59 -63.13
C LYS A 107 -18.21 -11.36 -63.03
N LYS A 108 -18.55 -10.07 -62.74
CA LYS A 108 -19.79 -9.29 -63.03
C LYS A 108 -20.98 -9.43 -62.07
N GLU A 109 -21.91 -8.47 -61.92
CA GLU A 109 -21.93 -6.98 -62.02
C GLU A 109 -23.27 -6.48 -61.42
N ARG A 110 -23.34 -5.24 -60.88
CA ARG A 110 -24.51 -4.34 -60.69
C ARG A 110 -25.92 -4.91 -60.43
N GLN A 111 -26.63 -4.39 -59.41
CA GLN A 111 -27.75 -3.42 -59.61
C GLN A 111 -28.31 -2.86 -58.28
N GLN A 112 -29.16 -1.83 -58.41
CA GLN A 112 -29.75 -0.96 -57.39
C GLN A 112 -31.30 -1.00 -57.56
N PRO A 113 -32.10 -0.15 -56.88
CA PRO A 113 -32.82 -0.35 -55.62
C PRO A 113 -34.36 -0.56 -55.80
N GLU A 114 -35.14 -0.62 -54.71
CA GLU A 114 -36.49 0.02 -54.62
C GLU A 114 -37.07 0.01 -53.17
N SER A 115 -38.29 0.54 -52.99
CA SER A 115 -38.76 1.20 -51.74
C SER A 115 -40.30 1.13 -51.53
N VAL A 116 -40.79 1.78 -50.45
CA VAL A 116 -42.17 2.35 -50.24
C VAL A 116 -43.23 1.53 -49.43
N ALA A 117 -43.65 2.13 -48.28
CA ALA A 117 -45.02 2.20 -47.67
C ALA A 117 -45.77 0.94 -47.14
N GLU A 118 -46.77 0.99 -46.21
CA GLU A 118 -47.29 2.06 -45.31
C GLU A 118 -48.21 1.52 -44.17
N ALA A 119 -48.37 2.34 -43.11
CA ALA A 119 -49.55 2.53 -42.20
C ALA A 119 -50.08 1.39 -41.28
N GLY A 120 -50.61 1.65 -40.07
CA GLY A 120 -50.68 2.92 -39.29
C GLY A 120 -51.64 2.88 -38.07
N ARG A 121 -51.65 3.97 -37.25
CA ARG A 121 -52.43 4.22 -35.98
C ARG A 121 -51.92 3.43 -34.75
N GLY A 122 -51.92 3.91 -33.49
CA GLY A 122 -52.43 5.14 -32.85
C GLY A 122 -53.16 4.76 -31.53
N GLN A 123 -53.13 5.48 -30.39
CA GLN A 123 -52.58 6.77 -29.93
C GLN A 123 -52.41 6.75 -28.38
N HIS A 124 -51.56 7.60 -27.76
CA HIS A 124 -51.91 8.39 -26.54
C HIS A 124 -50.83 9.44 -26.14
N GLU A 125 -51.33 10.57 -25.64
CA GLU A 125 -50.69 11.81 -25.13
C GLU A 125 -50.28 11.71 -23.62
N LEU A 126 -49.62 12.63 -22.90
CA LEU A 126 -48.96 13.96 -23.10
C LEU A 126 -48.09 14.30 -21.85
N GLN A 127 -47.48 15.50 -21.81
CA GLN A 127 -46.92 16.23 -20.65
C GLN A 127 -45.52 15.87 -20.12
N LEU A 128 -44.49 16.55 -20.65
CA LEU A 128 -43.64 17.50 -19.90
C LEU A 128 -42.60 18.15 -20.85
N SER A 129 -43.04 19.15 -21.63
CA SER A 129 -42.19 19.85 -22.61
C SER A 129 -42.27 21.39 -22.51
N GLU A 130 -42.63 21.92 -21.34
CA GLU A 130 -42.95 23.33 -21.13
C GLU A 130 -41.91 24.13 -20.30
N MET A 131 -40.65 23.68 -20.24
CA MET A 131 -39.55 24.41 -19.56
C MET A 131 -38.44 24.96 -20.47
N VAL A 132 -38.50 24.75 -21.79
CA VAL A 132 -37.35 25.03 -22.70
C VAL A 132 -37.65 26.07 -23.81
N LYS A 133 -38.77 26.83 -23.74
CA LYS A 133 -39.17 27.77 -24.80
C LYS A 133 -39.55 29.20 -24.39
N ARG A 134 -39.01 29.72 -23.29
CA ARG A 134 -38.97 31.18 -23.04
C ARG A 134 -37.68 31.62 -22.35
N PHE A 135 -36.67 32.03 -23.13
CA PHE A 135 -35.73 33.10 -22.78
C PHE A 135 -34.78 33.48 -23.95
N TRP A 136 -35.31 34.01 -25.06
CA TRP A 136 -34.51 34.76 -26.04
C TRP A 136 -35.41 35.72 -26.84
N HIS A 137 -35.34 37.03 -26.56
CA HIS A 137 -35.76 38.07 -27.50
C HIS A 137 -35.06 39.42 -27.23
N VAL A 138 -34.09 39.71 -28.11
CA VAL A 138 -33.73 41.01 -28.74
C VAL A 138 -33.65 42.30 -27.90
N ALA A 139 -32.50 42.97 -28.04
CA ALA A 139 -32.16 44.32 -27.56
C ALA A 139 -33.15 45.44 -27.99
N SER A 140 -33.25 46.60 -27.31
CA SER A 140 -32.18 47.62 -27.31
C SER A 140 -32.59 48.97 -26.66
N ARG A 141 -31.57 49.71 -26.20
CA ARG A 141 -31.46 51.19 -26.02
C ARG A 141 -32.16 51.96 -24.87
N GLU A 142 -31.42 53.00 -24.47
CA GLU A 142 -31.83 54.32 -23.91
C GLU A 142 -32.23 54.50 -22.42
N SER A 143 -31.16 54.71 -21.62
CA SER A 143 -30.92 55.99 -20.89
C SER A 143 -31.46 56.24 -19.46
N THR A 144 -30.64 57.01 -18.72
CA THR A 144 -30.91 57.83 -17.51
C THR A 144 -31.21 57.19 -16.14
N ASN A 145 -30.14 57.05 -15.35
CA ASN A 145 -29.93 57.52 -13.96
C ASN A 145 -30.76 57.06 -12.72
N SER A 146 -30.01 56.98 -11.62
CA SER A 146 -30.38 57.10 -10.19
C SER A 146 -31.06 55.92 -9.47
N SER A 147 -30.28 54.97 -8.94
CA SER A 147 -30.09 54.77 -7.49
C SER A 147 -29.15 53.58 -7.18
N GLY A 148 -28.57 53.56 -5.97
CA GLY A 148 -27.32 52.87 -5.64
C GLY A 148 -27.29 51.34 -5.68
N ARG A 149 -26.15 50.80 -6.18
CA ARG A 149 -25.18 49.97 -5.42
C ARG A 149 -23.96 49.67 -6.30
N GLN A 150 -22.76 49.71 -5.72
CA GLN A 150 -21.50 49.52 -6.45
C GLN A 150 -21.19 48.03 -6.72
N ARG A 151 -20.73 47.72 -7.94
CA ARG A 151 -19.78 46.64 -8.21
C ARG A 151 -18.70 47.16 -9.15
N LEU A 152 -17.44 46.81 -8.87
CA LEU A 152 -16.28 47.32 -9.59
C LEU A 152 -16.26 46.84 -11.05
N TRP A 153 -15.89 47.74 -11.94
CA TRP A 153 -15.30 47.41 -13.23
C TRP A 153 -13.79 47.64 -13.15
N LEU A 154 -13.00 46.71 -13.71
CA LEU A 154 -11.65 46.99 -14.18
C LEU A 154 -11.61 46.62 -15.67
N GLN A 155 -11.68 47.65 -16.53
CA GLN A 155 -11.57 47.46 -17.98
C GLN A 155 -10.14 47.09 -18.36
N GLN A 156 -10.00 46.05 -19.18
CA GLN A 156 -8.83 45.94 -20.04
C GLN A 156 -8.81 47.11 -21.02
N SER A 157 -7.70 47.85 -21.06
CA SER A 157 -7.38 48.68 -22.21
C SER A 157 -5.87 48.65 -22.48
N CYS A 158 -5.49 47.99 -23.58
CA CYS A 158 -4.27 48.31 -24.30
C CYS A 158 -4.56 48.13 -25.79
N LYS A 159 -4.38 49.22 -26.54
CA LYS A 159 -4.48 49.24 -28.00
C LYS A 159 -3.16 48.74 -28.58
N LEU A 160 -3.20 47.98 -29.66
CA LEU A 160 -2.12 47.98 -30.64
C LEU A 160 -2.66 48.49 -31.99
N PRO A 161 -1.88 49.24 -32.80
CA PRO A 161 -2.36 49.87 -34.03
C PRO A 161 -2.37 48.93 -35.25
N GLU A 162 -2.99 49.41 -36.32
CA GLU A 162 -3.04 48.75 -37.63
C GLU A 162 -1.66 48.67 -38.30
N LEU A 163 -1.03 47.50 -38.28
CA LEU A 163 -0.08 47.04 -39.30
C LEU A 163 0.01 45.50 -39.21
N LEU A 164 0.17 44.83 -40.35
CA LEU A 164 0.21 43.37 -40.54
C LEU A 164 -1.15 42.63 -40.51
N GLN A 165 -1.96 42.88 -41.54
CA GLN A 165 -2.46 41.76 -42.36
C GLN A 165 -1.69 41.80 -43.70
N PRO A 166 -1.33 40.66 -44.33
CA PRO A 166 -2.09 39.42 -44.33
C PRO A 166 -1.26 38.15 -44.02
N ALA A 167 -1.53 37.50 -42.88
CA ALA A 167 -1.08 36.13 -42.63
C ALA A 167 -2.11 35.32 -41.83
N CYS A 168 -2.17 34.02 -42.11
CA CYS A 168 -2.80 32.96 -41.32
C CYS A 168 -4.30 33.08 -40.93
N ARG A 169 -5.14 32.46 -41.79
CA ARG A 169 -6.41 31.82 -41.36
C ARG A 169 -6.21 30.76 -40.24
N HIS A 170 -4.97 30.34 -39.96
CA HIS A 170 -4.61 29.42 -38.88
C HIS A 170 -4.77 30.00 -37.46
N VAL A 171 -4.52 31.30 -37.23
CA VAL A 171 -4.51 31.85 -35.86
C VAL A 171 -5.94 31.95 -35.30
N ARG A 172 -6.94 32.31 -36.11
CA ARG A 172 -8.35 32.30 -35.68
C ARG A 172 -8.89 30.89 -35.36
N ARG A 173 -8.31 29.82 -35.95
CA ARG A 173 -8.61 28.45 -35.52
C ARG A 173 -7.90 28.11 -34.21
N ARG A 174 -6.59 28.41 -34.06
CA ARG A 174 -5.85 28.08 -32.84
C ARG A 174 -6.38 28.79 -31.59
N VAL A 175 -6.80 30.06 -31.66
CA VAL A 175 -7.41 30.75 -30.49
C VAL A 175 -8.81 30.22 -30.15
N ALA A 176 -9.62 29.85 -31.16
CA ALA A 176 -10.92 29.23 -30.92
C ALA A 176 -10.80 27.80 -30.34
N ILE A 177 -9.82 27.03 -30.84
CA ILE A 177 -9.50 25.69 -30.34
C ILE A 177 -8.95 25.78 -28.91
N ALA A 178 -7.94 26.62 -28.64
CA ALA A 178 -7.40 26.82 -27.30
C ALA A 178 -8.44 27.29 -26.28
N MET A 179 -9.37 28.19 -26.65
CA MET A 179 -10.47 28.57 -25.76
C MET A 179 -11.50 27.45 -25.59
N SER A 180 -11.74 26.60 -26.60
CA SER A 180 -12.61 25.42 -26.47
C SER A 180 -11.96 24.27 -25.70
N GLU A 181 -10.63 24.15 -25.73
CA GLU A 181 -9.85 23.13 -25.03
C GLU A 181 -9.58 23.54 -23.58
N LEU A 182 -9.39 24.84 -23.28
CA LEU A 182 -9.51 25.36 -21.92
C LEU A 182 -10.93 25.18 -21.37
N TRP A 183 -11.98 25.39 -22.19
CA TRP A 183 -13.35 25.07 -21.77
C TRP A 183 -13.53 23.57 -21.54
N LEU A 184 -13.01 22.69 -22.40
CA LEU A 184 -13.12 21.24 -22.23
C LEU A 184 -12.24 20.70 -21.09
N LEU A 185 -11.09 21.31 -20.80
CA LEU A 185 -10.25 20.94 -19.65
C LEU A 185 -10.79 21.49 -18.34
N MET A 186 -11.39 22.69 -18.34
CA MET A 186 -12.19 23.17 -17.21
C MET A 186 -13.43 22.30 -17.03
N LEU A 187 -14.10 21.89 -18.11
CA LEU A 187 -15.23 20.96 -18.05
C LEU A 187 -14.80 19.57 -17.58
N PHE A 188 -13.64 19.03 -18.00
CA PHE A 188 -13.11 17.74 -17.54
C PHE A 188 -12.61 17.80 -16.09
N ALA A 189 -11.95 18.89 -15.69
CA ALA A 189 -11.59 19.12 -14.29
C ALA A 189 -12.85 19.33 -13.42
N GLN A 190 -13.87 20.00 -13.94
CA GLN A 190 -15.18 20.09 -13.29
C GLN A 190 -15.98 18.78 -13.36
N LEU A 191 -15.75 17.89 -14.33
CA LEU A 191 -16.40 16.57 -14.44
C LEU A 191 -15.69 15.49 -13.61
N TRP A 192 -14.41 15.70 -13.25
CA TRP A 192 -13.67 14.87 -12.29
C TRP A 192 -13.80 15.41 -10.86
N ARG A 193 -14.08 16.72 -10.70
CA ARG A 193 -14.47 17.36 -9.42
C ARG A 193 -15.97 17.35 -9.17
N LEU A 194 -16.81 17.13 -10.18
CA LEU A 194 -18.17 16.63 -9.98
C LEU A 194 -17.98 15.28 -9.30
N GLY A 195 -18.38 15.22 -8.02
CA GLY A 195 -17.90 14.22 -7.08
C GLY A 195 -17.99 12.80 -7.64
N ALA A 196 -17.01 11.97 -7.30
CA ALA A 196 -17.20 10.53 -7.38
C ALA A 196 -18.37 10.19 -6.45
N ASP A 197 -19.56 9.93 -7.01
CA ASP A 197 -20.75 9.67 -6.19
C ASP A 197 -20.42 8.48 -5.29
N LEU A 198 -20.50 8.65 -3.96
CA LEU A 198 -20.29 7.55 -3.04
C LEU A 198 -21.60 6.77 -2.94
N THR A 199 -21.60 5.58 -3.52
CA THR A 199 -22.75 4.70 -3.53
C THR A 199 -22.64 3.76 -2.34
N TRP A 200 -23.60 3.82 -1.44
CA TRP A 200 -23.81 2.77 -0.42
C TRP A 200 -23.77 1.38 -1.08
N GLU A 201 -22.98 0.47 -0.52
CA GLU A 201 -22.79 -0.90 -1.03
C GLU A 201 -23.43 -1.94 -0.11
N TRP A 202 -23.19 -1.85 1.19
CA TRP A 202 -23.84 -2.71 2.19
C TRP A 202 -23.80 -2.11 3.61
N THR A 203 -24.73 -2.57 4.44
CA THR A 203 -24.78 -2.33 5.90
C THR A 203 -24.90 -3.69 6.60
N SER A 204 -24.11 -3.89 7.66
CA SER A 204 -24.07 -5.09 8.50
C SER A 204 -24.36 -4.67 9.94
N GLN A 205 -25.62 -4.86 10.36
CA GLN A 205 -26.14 -4.47 11.68
C GLN A 205 -26.27 -5.71 12.57
N ARG A 206 -25.87 -5.61 13.84
CA ARG A 206 -25.96 -6.67 14.84
C ARG A 206 -26.13 -6.10 16.26
N GLY A 207 -26.97 -6.73 17.07
CA GLY A 207 -27.19 -6.34 18.46
C GLY A 207 -27.60 -7.49 19.38
N THR A 208 -27.68 -7.17 20.67
CA THR A 208 -28.40 -7.83 21.75
C THR A 208 -29.82 -7.27 21.84
N SER A 209 -30.55 -7.52 22.93
CA SER A 209 -31.80 -6.82 23.22
C SER A 209 -31.60 -5.43 23.87
N GLU A 210 -30.37 -5.03 24.14
CA GLU A 210 -30.01 -3.85 24.96
C GLU A 210 -29.27 -2.79 24.13
N TRP A 211 -28.15 -2.24 24.62
CA TRP A 211 -27.42 -1.14 23.99
C TRP A 211 -25.99 -1.55 23.63
N ASP A 212 -25.69 -1.52 22.33
CA ASP A 212 -24.42 -1.97 21.76
C ASP A 212 -23.82 -0.90 20.83
N TYR A 213 -22.60 -0.47 21.16
CA TYR A 213 -21.97 0.68 20.52
C TYR A 213 -20.67 0.28 19.85
N ALA A 214 -20.59 0.30 18.52
CA ALA A 214 -19.29 0.35 17.86
C ALA A 214 -18.66 1.74 18.04
N THR A 215 -17.45 1.77 18.61
CA THR A 215 -16.74 3.02 18.95
C THR A 215 -15.47 3.23 18.13
N ALA A 216 -14.87 2.15 17.61
CA ALA A 216 -13.63 2.21 16.83
C ALA A 216 -13.63 1.16 15.71
N LEU A 217 -13.03 1.49 14.57
CA LEU A 217 -12.88 0.63 13.40
C LEU A 217 -11.46 0.75 12.85
N GLN A 218 -10.87 -0.37 12.43
CA GLN A 218 -9.70 -0.42 11.58
C GLN A 218 -9.86 -1.42 10.44
N LEU A 219 -9.05 -1.24 9.39
CA LEU A 219 -8.81 -2.22 8.36
C LEU A 219 -7.47 -2.91 8.64
N ASP A 220 -7.39 -4.23 8.46
CA ASP A 220 -6.11 -4.94 8.52
C ASP A 220 -5.37 -4.93 7.16
N THR A 221 -4.21 -5.59 7.10
CA THR A 221 -3.40 -5.70 5.86
C THR A 221 -4.11 -6.51 4.75
N GLU A 222 -5.06 -7.35 5.13
CA GLU A 222 -5.97 -8.08 4.24
C GLU A 222 -7.22 -7.25 3.90
N GLY A 223 -7.33 -6.00 4.34
CA GLY A 223 -8.47 -5.11 4.08
C GLY A 223 -9.77 -5.54 4.78
N ASP A 224 -9.69 -6.53 5.68
CA ASP A 224 -10.80 -6.97 6.50
C ASP A 224 -11.01 -5.98 7.66
N ILE A 225 -12.26 -5.87 8.09
CA ILE A 225 -12.70 -4.82 9.00
C ILE A 225 -12.71 -5.39 10.43
N VAL A 226 -12.03 -4.72 11.35
CA VAL A 226 -12.06 -5.03 12.78
C VAL A 226 -12.70 -3.86 13.52
N VAL A 227 -13.69 -4.16 14.35
CA VAL A 227 -14.46 -3.19 15.13
C VAL A 227 -14.31 -3.49 16.61
N ALA A 228 -14.11 -2.44 17.41
CA ALA A 228 -14.23 -2.48 18.87
C ALA A 228 -15.37 -1.59 19.35
N GLY A 229 -15.89 -1.95 20.51
CA GLY A 229 -16.99 -1.23 21.14
C GLY A 229 -17.32 -1.79 22.50
N ASP A 230 -18.49 -1.41 23.01
CA ASP A 230 -19.06 -1.98 24.22
C ASP A 230 -20.49 -2.49 24.01
N VAL A 231 -20.82 -3.57 24.70
CA VAL A 231 -22.02 -4.41 24.50
C VAL A 231 -22.72 -4.67 25.83
N SER A 232 -24.04 -4.55 25.85
CA SER A 232 -24.87 -4.83 27.03
C SER A 232 -25.50 -6.23 26.91
N GLY A 233 -24.89 -7.23 27.52
CA GLY A 233 -25.36 -8.62 27.49
C GLY A 233 -24.43 -9.56 26.72
N SER A 234 -24.88 -10.79 26.49
CA SER A 234 -24.09 -11.86 25.86
C SER A 234 -24.14 -11.78 24.33
N PHE A 235 -23.09 -11.27 23.68
CA PHE A 235 -23.00 -11.29 22.22
C PHE A 235 -22.59 -12.66 21.70
N SER A 236 -23.27 -13.19 20.68
CA SER A 236 -22.81 -14.38 19.93
C SER A 236 -22.44 -15.60 20.82
N ASN A 237 -23.22 -15.87 21.87
CA ASN A 237 -22.98 -16.92 22.89
C ASN A 237 -21.70 -16.75 23.75
N THR A 238 -21.10 -15.57 23.80
CA THR A 238 -20.02 -15.26 24.75
C THR A 238 -20.55 -14.97 26.16
N THR A 239 -19.69 -15.00 27.17
CA THR A 239 -20.05 -14.72 28.56
C THR A 239 -20.09 -13.22 28.83
N HIS A 240 -21.22 -12.73 29.34
CA HIS A 240 -21.36 -11.37 29.86
C HIS A 240 -21.01 -11.33 31.35
N PHE A 241 -20.21 -10.35 31.77
CA PHE A 241 -19.67 -10.29 33.14
C PHE A 241 -20.18 -9.11 33.97
N GLY A 242 -20.54 -8.01 33.31
CA GLY A 242 -20.74 -6.72 33.94
C GLY A 242 -22.04 -6.01 33.57
N ALA A 243 -21.96 -4.70 33.34
CA ALA A 243 -23.06 -3.92 32.77
C ALA A 243 -22.86 -3.84 31.24
N ASN A 244 -21.75 -3.24 30.84
CA ASN A 244 -21.25 -3.27 29.47
C ASN A 244 -19.89 -3.98 29.50
N ASP A 245 -19.66 -4.89 28.55
CA ASP A 245 -18.35 -5.50 28.33
C ASP A 245 -17.72 -4.94 27.05
N VAL A 246 -16.39 -5.03 26.92
CA VAL A 246 -15.69 -4.74 25.66
C VAL A 246 -15.95 -5.86 24.66
N PHE A 247 -16.24 -5.50 23.40
CA PHE A 247 -16.24 -6.46 22.30
C PHE A 247 -15.20 -6.12 21.23
N LEU A 248 -14.80 -7.17 20.51
CA LEU A 248 -14.12 -7.14 19.23
C LEU A 248 -14.88 -7.99 18.23
N MET A 249 -15.03 -7.49 17.00
CA MET A 249 -15.61 -8.25 15.89
C MET A 249 -14.80 -8.07 14.62
N LYS A 250 -14.64 -9.15 13.86
CA LYS A 250 -14.05 -9.12 12.52
C LYS A 250 -15.12 -9.39 11.47
N PHE A 251 -15.10 -8.62 10.39
CA PHE A 251 -15.86 -8.83 9.16
C PHE A 251 -14.87 -8.90 7.99
N ASN A 252 -15.19 -9.69 6.98
CA ASN A 252 -14.39 -9.65 5.75
C ASN A 252 -14.68 -8.37 4.93
N ARG A 253 -13.87 -8.10 3.89
CA ARG A 253 -14.09 -7.00 2.92
C ARG A 253 -15.53 -6.84 2.40
N SER A 254 -16.30 -7.92 2.35
CA SER A 254 -17.68 -7.98 1.86
C SER A 254 -18.74 -7.78 2.96
N GLY A 255 -18.34 -7.41 4.18
CA GLY A 255 -19.24 -7.19 5.32
C GLY A 255 -19.74 -8.48 6.00
N THR A 256 -19.19 -9.64 5.62
CA THR A 256 -19.55 -10.92 6.22
C THR A 256 -18.76 -11.13 7.52
N TRP A 257 -19.48 -11.19 8.64
CA TRP A 257 -18.92 -11.50 9.95
C TRP A 257 -18.09 -12.79 9.95
N GLN A 258 -16.94 -12.76 10.63
CA GLN A 258 -15.99 -13.86 10.78
C GLN A 258 -15.96 -14.40 12.21
N TRP A 259 -15.74 -13.52 13.20
CA TRP A 259 -15.67 -13.89 14.62
C TRP A 259 -16.04 -12.73 15.54
N THR A 260 -16.35 -13.07 16.81
CA THR A 260 -16.61 -12.13 17.91
C THR A 260 -15.77 -12.57 19.12
N SER A 261 -15.18 -11.62 19.85
CA SER A 261 -14.51 -11.82 21.14
C SER A 261 -15.07 -10.78 22.12
N GLN A 262 -15.60 -11.21 23.27
CA GLN A 262 -16.17 -10.33 24.31
C GLN A 262 -15.41 -10.54 25.62
N ARG A 263 -15.15 -9.44 26.33
CA ARG A 263 -14.37 -9.45 27.58
C ARG A 263 -14.74 -8.27 28.46
N GLY A 264 -15.02 -8.52 29.73
CA GLY A 264 -15.37 -7.48 30.70
C GLY A 264 -15.05 -7.86 32.14
N SER A 265 -15.35 -6.93 33.02
CA SER A 265 -15.19 -7.05 34.46
C SER A 265 -16.55 -7.26 35.13
N LYS A 266 -16.62 -7.11 36.47
CA LYS A 266 -17.90 -7.13 37.21
C LYS A 266 -18.72 -5.84 37.11
N LYS A 267 -18.29 -4.85 36.30
CA LYS A 267 -18.98 -3.55 36.11
C LYS A 267 -18.96 -3.14 34.64
N SER A 268 -18.89 -1.84 34.32
CA SER A 268 -18.82 -1.35 32.95
C SER A 268 -17.37 -1.29 32.47
N ASP A 269 -17.13 -1.82 31.28
CA ASP A 269 -15.87 -1.80 30.56
C ASP A 269 -16.14 -1.28 29.14
N ASN A 270 -15.53 -0.16 28.78
CA ASN A 270 -15.85 0.56 27.54
C ASN A 270 -14.61 0.72 26.66
N ALA A 271 -14.62 0.15 25.45
CA ALA A 271 -13.60 0.43 24.44
C ALA A 271 -13.81 1.82 23.82
N ARG A 272 -12.72 2.48 23.44
CA ARG A 272 -12.74 3.83 22.84
C ARG A 272 -11.79 3.98 21.64
N SER A 273 -10.76 3.16 21.53
CA SER A 273 -9.83 3.19 20.39
C SER A 273 -9.30 1.80 20.06
N LEU A 274 -8.99 1.57 18.78
CA LEU A 274 -8.46 0.31 18.26
C LEU A 274 -7.35 0.59 17.24
N GLN A 275 -6.27 -0.18 17.31
CA GLN A 275 -5.21 -0.24 16.31
C GLN A 275 -4.81 -1.69 16.00
N ILE A 276 -4.20 -1.91 14.84
CA ILE A 276 -3.69 -3.21 14.41
C ILE A 276 -2.21 -3.04 14.04
N ASP A 277 -1.32 -3.89 14.57
CA ASP A 277 0.09 -3.89 14.16
C ASP A 277 0.29 -4.60 12.79
N PRO A 278 1.42 -4.40 12.09
CA PRO A 278 1.66 -5.04 10.80
C PRO A 278 1.68 -6.59 10.82
N LEU A 279 1.73 -7.21 12.01
CA LEU A 279 1.63 -8.66 12.19
C LEU A 279 0.17 -9.12 12.39
N GLY A 280 -0.78 -8.20 12.43
CA GLY A 280 -2.21 -8.45 12.63
C GLY A 280 -2.65 -8.50 14.10
N SER A 281 -1.79 -8.16 15.07
CA SER A 281 -2.21 -8.11 16.47
C SER A 281 -3.08 -6.87 16.71
N ILE A 282 -4.17 -7.05 17.45
CA ILE A 282 -5.16 -6.00 17.71
C ILE A 282 -4.91 -5.40 19.09
N PHE A 283 -4.88 -4.08 19.20
CA PHE A 283 -4.75 -3.34 20.44
C PHE A 283 -5.99 -2.50 20.67
N VAL A 284 -6.58 -2.60 21.86
CA VAL A 284 -7.77 -1.85 22.27
C VAL A 284 -7.43 -1.00 23.48
N ALA A 285 -7.85 0.26 23.48
CA ALA A 285 -7.82 1.14 24.64
C ALA A 285 -9.22 1.52 25.09
N GLY A 286 -9.36 1.76 26.39
CA GLY A 286 -10.63 2.13 27.00
C GLY A 286 -10.49 2.44 28.49
N TYR A 287 -11.59 2.23 29.22
CA TYR A 287 -11.62 2.31 30.68
C TYR A 287 -12.57 1.26 31.29
N THR A 288 -12.35 0.94 32.55
CA THR A 288 -13.10 -0.04 33.34
C THR A 288 -13.45 0.54 34.71
N MET A 289 -14.61 0.19 35.26
CA MET A 289 -15.04 0.58 36.63
C MET A 289 -14.71 -0.47 37.70
N SER A 290 -13.83 -1.43 37.38
CA SER A 290 -13.45 -2.55 38.26
C SER A 290 -12.06 -3.09 37.92
N SER A 291 -11.66 -4.19 38.57
CA SER A 291 -10.45 -4.93 38.22
C SER A 291 -10.69 -5.77 36.96
N LEU A 292 -10.13 -5.35 35.82
CA LEU A 292 -10.18 -6.11 34.56
C LEU A 292 -8.97 -7.06 34.49
N ASP A 293 -9.22 -8.33 34.19
CA ASP A 293 -8.19 -9.38 34.01
C ASP A 293 -7.20 -9.55 35.16
N GLY A 294 -7.65 -9.29 36.39
CA GLY A 294 -6.82 -9.40 37.59
C GLY A 294 -5.86 -8.21 37.82
N ASN A 295 -5.96 -7.15 37.03
CA ASN A 295 -5.28 -5.89 37.33
C ASN A 295 -5.92 -5.19 38.55
N VAL A 296 -5.14 -4.33 39.22
CA VAL A 296 -5.62 -3.55 40.38
C VAL A 296 -6.48 -2.38 39.91
N HIS A 297 -7.63 -2.18 40.56
CA HIS A 297 -8.49 -1.02 40.37
C HIS A 297 -8.20 0.04 41.43
N HIS A 298 -7.96 1.29 41.01
CA HIS A 298 -7.52 2.36 41.91
C HIS A 298 -8.61 3.38 42.24
N GLY A 299 -9.43 3.77 41.26
CA GLY A 299 -10.31 4.95 41.39
C GLY A 299 -11.81 4.70 41.22
N GLY A 300 -12.48 5.58 40.49
CA GLY A 300 -13.87 5.45 40.03
C GLY A 300 -13.97 4.70 38.70
N SER A 301 -13.03 4.99 37.79
CA SER A 301 -12.67 4.16 36.65
C SER A 301 -11.18 4.22 36.41
N ASP A 302 -10.61 3.15 35.88
CA ASP A 302 -9.20 3.09 35.48
C ASP A 302 -9.11 2.95 33.95
N LEU A 303 -8.10 3.55 33.32
CA LEU A 303 -7.82 3.30 31.92
C LEU A 303 -7.24 1.89 31.72
N PHE A 304 -7.44 1.31 30.53
CA PHE A 304 -6.78 0.07 30.15
C PHE A 304 -6.26 0.09 28.70
N VAL A 305 -5.29 -0.78 28.45
CA VAL A 305 -4.88 -1.24 27.12
C VAL A 305 -4.88 -2.77 27.11
N SER A 306 -5.51 -3.38 26.11
CA SER A 306 -5.56 -4.84 25.92
C SER A 306 -5.02 -5.22 24.55
N LYS A 307 -4.21 -6.30 24.49
CA LYS A 307 -3.70 -6.87 23.24
C LYS A 307 -4.37 -8.22 22.95
N TYR A 308 -4.72 -8.42 21.70
CA TYR A 308 -5.31 -9.64 21.13
C TYR A 308 -4.49 -10.08 19.90
N SER A 309 -4.57 -11.34 19.54
CA SER A 309 -4.04 -11.87 18.27
C SER A 309 -4.98 -11.59 17.09
N LYS A 310 -4.53 -11.90 15.86
CA LYS A 310 -5.28 -11.67 14.60
C LYS A 310 -6.63 -12.40 14.54
N ASP A 311 -6.73 -13.54 15.23
CA ASP A 311 -7.93 -14.37 15.40
C ASP A 311 -8.86 -13.91 16.55
N GLY A 312 -8.53 -12.83 17.25
CA GLY A 312 -9.35 -12.28 18.34
C GLY A 312 -9.12 -12.92 19.71
N SER A 313 -8.17 -13.86 19.83
CA SER A 313 -7.78 -14.43 21.13
C SER A 313 -7.04 -13.39 21.98
N TRP A 314 -7.46 -13.23 23.24
CA TRP A 314 -6.83 -12.30 24.18
C TRP A 314 -5.43 -12.75 24.58
N LEU A 315 -4.48 -11.81 24.63
CA LEU A 315 -3.09 -12.05 25.01
C LEU A 315 -2.75 -11.41 26.37
N TRP A 316 -3.11 -10.15 26.58
CA TRP A 316 -2.92 -9.46 27.86
C TRP A 316 -3.77 -8.20 27.99
N THR A 317 -3.94 -7.74 29.24
CA THR A 317 -4.49 -6.43 29.61
C THR A 317 -3.52 -5.71 30.56
N ARG A 318 -3.47 -4.38 30.48
CA ARG A 318 -2.75 -3.47 31.38
C ARG A 318 -3.73 -2.39 31.82
N GLN A 319 -3.95 -2.28 33.12
CA GLN A 319 -4.78 -1.24 33.72
C GLN A 319 -3.90 -0.22 34.45
N ARG A 320 -4.35 1.05 34.48
CA ARG A 320 -3.72 2.12 35.25
C ARG A 320 -4.79 3.11 35.70
N GLY A 321 -4.66 3.69 36.88
CA GLY A 321 -5.61 4.68 37.37
C GLY A 321 -5.04 5.53 38.51
N SER A 322 -5.73 6.61 38.77
CA SER A 322 -5.58 7.48 39.93
C SER A 322 -6.58 7.04 41.02
N ASN A 323 -6.80 7.87 42.05
CA ASN A 323 -7.87 7.63 43.03
C ASN A 323 -9.24 8.19 42.58
N ASP A 324 -9.34 8.71 41.35
CA ASP A 324 -10.54 9.34 40.77
C ASP A 324 -10.94 8.63 39.46
N TRP A 325 -11.61 9.27 38.51
CA TRP A 325 -11.90 8.66 37.21
C TRP A 325 -10.78 8.90 36.18
N ASP A 326 -10.33 7.83 35.54
CA ASP A 326 -9.32 7.82 34.48
C ASP A 326 -9.89 7.18 33.21
N TYR A 327 -9.67 7.83 32.07
CA TYR A 327 -10.29 7.47 30.80
C TYR A 327 -9.26 7.37 29.66
N GLY A 328 -8.96 6.15 29.18
CA GLY A 328 -8.25 5.97 27.91
C GLY A 328 -9.17 6.29 26.73
N ARG A 329 -8.77 7.23 25.86
CA ARG A 329 -9.61 7.72 24.75
C ARG A 329 -9.06 7.39 23.37
N ALA A 330 -7.77 7.59 23.13
CA ALA A 330 -7.14 7.40 21.81
C ALA A 330 -5.83 6.61 21.93
N LEU A 331 -5.61 5.66 21.01
CA LEU A 331 -4.41 4.82 20.94
C LEU A 331 -3.79 4.90 19.54
N GLN A 332 -2.46 4.98 19.48
CA GLN A 332 -1.66 4.82 18.25
C GLN A 332 -0.48 3.88 18.49
N LEU A 333 0.06 3.33 17.40
CA LEU A 333 1.27 2.51 17.41
C LEU A 333 2.38 3.20 16.60
N ASP A 334 3.62 3.21 17.09
CA ASP A 334 4.76 3.52 16.21
C ASP A 334 5.22 2.29 15.41
N ARG A 335 6.08 2.51 14.41
CA ARG A 335 6.60 1.43 13.53
C ARG A 335 7.41 0.36 14.27
N SER A 336 7.85 0.62 15.50
CA SER A 336 8.52 -0.35 16.36
C SER A 336 7.56 -1.04 17.34
N GLY A 337 6.25 -0.79 17.22
CA GLY A 337 5.21 -1.40 18.04
C GLY A 337 5.04 -0.77 19.43
N HIS A 338 5.66 0.38 19.72
CA HIS A 338 5.35 1.08 20.98
C HIS A 338 3.93 1.65 20.90
N ILE A 339 3.27 1.63 22.05
CA ILE A 339 1.87 2.01 22.17
C ILE A 339 1.85 3.41 22.79
N TYR A 340 1.12 4.34 22.16
CA TYR A 340 0.89 5.68 22.68
C TYR A 340 -0.60 5.81 23.00
N LEU A 341 -0.91 6.35 24.17
CA LEU A 341 -2.26 6.50 24.68
C LEU A 341 -2.48 7.95 25.10
N ALA A 342 -3.64 8.53 24.79
CA ALA A 342 -4.11 9.77 25.40
C ALA A 342 -5.52 9.62 25.97
N GLY A 343 -5.82 10.51 26.90
CA GLY A 343 -7.04 10.51 27.67
C GLY A 343 -7.05 11.61 28.73
N TYR A 344 -7.88 11.46 29.75
CA TYR A 344 -7.99 12.41 30.84
C TYR A 344 -8.24 11.73 32.19
N THR A 345 -7.86 12.41 33.27
CA THR A 345 -7.84 11.89 34.65
C THR A 345 -8.27 12.95 35.65
N GLY A 346 -9.14 12.57 36.60
CA GLY A 346 -9.57 13.43 37.71
C GLY A 346 -8.53 13.52 38.85
N GLY A 347 -7.51 12.65 38.81
CA GLY A 347 -6.52 12.53 39.87
C GLY A 347 -5.08 12.79 39.41
N SER A 348 -4.15 12.70 40.35
CA SER A 348 -2.71 12.78 40.07
C SER A 348 -2.18 11.41 39.62
N LEU A 349 -1.75 11.29 38.36
CA LEU A 349 -1.49 10.01 37.71
C LEU A 349 0.01 9.75 37.51
N ASP A 350 0.49 8.58 37.95
CA ASP A 350 1.92 8.17 37.94
C ASP A 350 2.88 9.24 38.51
N GLY A 351 2.44 9.96 39.56
CA GLY A 351 3.20 11.02 40.21
C GLY A 351 3.20 12.38 39.50
N ASN A 352 2.53 12.49 38.35
CA ASN A 352 2.20 13.79 37.77
C ASN A 352 1.06 14.42 38.58
N ARG A 353 1.11 15.74 38.80
CA ARG A 353 0.13 16.46 39.60
C ARG A 353 -1.09 16.84 38.76
N ASN A 354 -2.28 16.65 39.32
CA ASN A 354 -3.52 17.23 38.81
C ASN A 354 -3.58 18.76 39.05
N ALA A 355 -3.97 19.51 38.03
CA ALA A 355 -4.01 20.96 38.02
C ALA A 355 -5.39 21.55 38.38
N GLY A 356 -6.48 20.83 38.11
CA GLY A 356 -7.84 21.33 38.25
C GLY A 356 -8.88 20.25 38.57
N GLY A 357 -9.77 20.00 37.61
CA GLY A 357 -10.77 18.94 37.64
C GLY A 357 -10.25 17.71 36.89
N TYR A 358 -10.63 17.58 35.61
CA TYR A 358 -10.02 16.59 34.72
C TYR A 358 -8.83 17.22 34.01
N ASP A 359 -7.66 16.60 34.11
CA ASP A 359 -6.47 16.94 33.33
C ASP A 359 -6.30 15.96 32.17
N PHE A 360 -5.75 16.41 31.05
CA PHE A 360 -5.38 15.49 29.97
C PHE A 360 -4.05 14.80 30.27
N PHE A 361 -3.88 13.58 29.74
CA PHE A 361 -2.61 12.87 29.81
C PHE A 361 -2.20 12.28 28.45
N VAL A 362 -0.90 11.99 28.35
CA VAL A 362 -0.28 11.20 27.30
C VAL A 362 0.61 10.14 27.98
N MET A 363 0.55 8.91 27.50
CA MET A 363 1.35 7.78 27.97
C MET A 363 2.03 7.07 26.80
N LYS A 364 3.17 6.44 27.09
CA LYS A 364 3.84 5.50 26.19
C LYS A 364 4.11 4.18 26.89
N LEU A 365 3.89 3.08 26.18
CA LEU A 365 4.26 1.72 26.58
C LEU A 365 5.20 1.10 25.55
N ASP A 366 5.99 0.12 25.98
CA ASP A 366 6.72 -0.77 25.08
C ASP A 366 5.79 -1.79 24.37
N PRO A 367 6.27 -2.52 23.34
CA PRO A 367 5.45 -3.52 22.64
C PRO A 367 4.96 -4.71 23.49
N SER A 368 5.51 -4.89 24.70
CA SER A 368 5.09 -5.90 25.69
C SER A 368 4.05 -5.38 26.69
N GLY A 369 3.70 -4.09 26.60
CA GLY A 369 2.77 -3.42 27.49
C GLY A 369 3.41 -2.95 28.81
N SER A 370 4.72 -2.72 28.86
CA SER A 370 5.35 -2.06 30.02
C SER A 370 5.23 -0.54 29.88
N TRP A 371 4.72 0.13 30.91
CA TRP A 371 4.63 1.60 30.96
C TRP A 371 6.03 2.24 30.95
N LEU A 372 6.32 3.09 29.97
CA LEU A 372 7.60 3.78 29.81
C LEU A 372 7.57 5.19 30.40
N TRP A 373 6.52 5.96 30.09
CA TRP A 373 6.31 7.28 30.67
C TRP A 373 4.84 7.71 30.64
N THR A 374 4.52 8.62 31.55
CA THR A 374 3.24 9.34 31.66
C THR A 374 3.53 10.84 31.73
N ARG A 375 2.70 11.65 31.07
CA ARG A 375 2.72 13.12 31.09
C ARG A 375 1.28 13.59 31.29
N GLN A 376 1.02 14.33 32.35
CA GLN A 376 -0.28 14.93 32.63
C GLN A 376 -0.15 16.47 32.57
N ARG A 377 -1.15 17.14 32.00
CA ARG A 377 -1.26 18.60 31.95
C ARG A 377 -2.73 19.00 31.99
N GLY A 378 -3.02 20.17 32.55
CA GLY A 378 -4.36 20.72 32.59
C GLY A 378 -4.34 22.19 32.98
N SER A 379 -5.50 22.82 32.82
CA SER A 379 -5.86 24.11 33.38
C SER A 379 -6.33 23.93 34.84
N THR A 380 -6.88 24.97 35.46
CA THR A 380 -7.61 24.86 36.73
C THR A 380 -9.01 24.25 36.60
N PHE A 381 -9.45 23.91 35.38
CA PHE A 381 -10.79 23.45 35.06
C PHE A 381 -10.78 22.03 34.47
N TRP A 382 -11.20 21.87 33.21
CA TRP A 382 -11.49 20.58 32.61
C TRP A 382 -10.84 20.50 31.24
N ASP A 383 -9.93 19.54 31.09
CA ASP A 383 -9.04 19.37 29.95
C ASP A 383 -9.10 17.92 29.48
N TYR A 384 -9.68 17.70 28.31
CA TYR A 384 -10.05 16.38 27.82
C TYR A 384 -9.32 16.09 26.51
N ALA A 385 -8.27 15.26 26.52
CA ALA A 385 -7.75 14.68 25.29
C ALA A 385 -8.71 13.60 24.77
N ARG A 386 -9.12 13.73 23.51
CA ARG A 386 -10.03 12.81 22.82
C ARG A 386 -9.35 12.08 21.65
N ALA A 387 -8.39 12.73 20.99
CA ALA A 387 -7.71 12.24 19.78
C ALA A 387 -6.17 12.24 19.93
N LEU A 388 -5.51 11.29 19.26
CA LEU A 388 -4.05 11.16 19.22
C LEU A 388 -3.58 10.67 17.85
N GLN A 389 -2.56 11.32 17.30
CA GLN A 389 -1.85 10.91 16.08
C GLN A 389 -0.33 10.99 16.30
N LEU A 390 0.43 10.19 15.57
CA LEU A 390 1.89 10.31 15.51
C LEU A 390 2.31 11.00 14.21
N ASP A 391 3.22 11.97 14.27
CA ASP A 391 3.83 12.53 13.07
C ASP A 391 4.91 11.59 12.50
N ALA A 392 5.40 11.88 11.28
CA ALA A 392 6.39 11.04 10.60
C ALA A 392 7.75 10.94 11.32
N ARG A 393 8.01 11.77 12.34
CA ARG A 393 9.20 11.73 13.21
C ARG A 393 8.92 11.03 14.55
N GLY A 394 7.70 10.53 14.77
CA GLY A 394 7.27 9.87 16.01
C GLY A 394 6.87 10.84 17.14
N ASN A 395 6.70 12.13 16.85
CA ASN A 395 6.16 13.07 17.84
C ASN A 395 4.65 12.84 18.00
N VAL A 396 4.16 13.00 19.23
CA VAL A 396 2.76 12.80 19.57
C VAL A 396 1.99 14.11 19.39
N LEU A 397 0.94 14.07 18.58
CA LEU A 397 -0.07 15.12 18.45
C LEU A 397 -1.31 14.68 19.24
N VAL A 398 -1.84 15.56 20.09
CA VAL A 398 -3.01 15.27 20.93
C VAL A 398 -3.98 16.43 20.85
N ALA A 399 -5.28 16.13 20.70
CA ALA A 399 -6.31 17.15 20.61
C ALA A 399 -7.57 16.79 21.40
N GLY A 400 -8.36 17.82 21.66
CA GLY A 400 -9.61 17.76 22.40
C GLY A 400 -10.03 19.16 22.83
N TYR A 401 -10.58 19.32 24.03
CA TYR A 401 -11.05 20.61 24.53
C TYR A 401 -10.54 20.94 25.94
N THR A 402 -10.54 22.24 26.27
CA THR A 402 -10.27 22.78 27.60
C THR A 402 -11.31 23.84 28.00
N ARG A 403 -11.60 23.94 29.30
CA ARG A 403 -12.47 24.97 29.91
C ARG A 403 -11.70 26.06 30.66
N GLY A 404 -10.40 26.19 30.42
CA GLY A 404 -9.56 27.18 31.08
C GLY A 404 -8.36 27.59 30.23
N ASP A 405 -7.48 28.39 30.82
CA ASP A 405 -6.25 28.84 30.17
C ASP A 405 -5.21 27.70 30.19
N LEU A 406 -5.04 27.00 29.06
CA LEU A 406 -4.16 25.85 28.98
C LEU A 406 -2.76 26.24 28.49
N ASP A 407 -1.73 25.93 29.29
CA ASP A 407 -0.32 26.20 28.98
C ASP A 407 -0.01 27.67 28.62
N GLY A 408 -0.80 28.61 29.17
CA GLY A 408 -0.66 30.05 28.92
C GLY A 408 -1.31 30.54 27.62
N ASN A 409 -2.18 29.74 26.99
CA ASN A 409 -3.12 30.21 25.98
C ASN A 409 -4.41 30.63 26.70
N GLU A 410 -5.02 31.75 26.29
CA GLU A 410 -6.25 32.27 26.91
C GLU A 410 -7.49 31.51 26.41
N ASN A 411 -8.47 31.29 27.31
CA ASN A 411 -9.77 30.72 26.94
C ASN A 411 -10.74 31.76 26.35
N ALA A 412 -11.36 31.43 25.22
CA ALA A 412 -12.24 32.34 24.49
C ALA A 412 -13.70 32.34 24.97
N GLY A 413 -14.14 31.34 25.75
CA GLY A 413 -15.56 31.11 26.02
C GLY A 413 -15.88 30.01 27.02
N GLY A 414 -16.61 28.98 26.55
CA GLY A 414 -17.13 27.88 27.38
C GLY A 414 -16.20 26.67 27.36
N LYS A 415 -15.94 26.14 26.16
CA LYS A 415 -14.91 25.14 25.87
C LYS A 415 -14.14 25.60 24.64
N ASP A 416 -12.82 25.49 24.67
CA ASP A 416 -11.98 25.77 23.51
C ASP A 416 -11.32 24.48 23.01
N VAL A 417 -11.14 24.36 21.70
CA VAL A 417 -10.29 23.32 21.11
C VAL A 417 -8.84 23.55 21.54
N PHE A 418 -8.16 22.50 21.98
CA PHE A 418 -6.70 22.48 22.08
C PHE A 418 -6.04 21.47 21.14
N LEU A 419 -4.82 21.79 20.74
CA LEU A 419 -3.87 20.91 20.05
C LEU A 419 -2.51 21.03 20.75
N ALA A 420 -2.00 19.92 21.26
CA ALA A 420 -0.71 19.84 21.94
C ALA A 420 0.25 18.90 21.19
N LYS A 421 1.55 19.22 21.23
CA LYS A 421 2.62 18.40 20.65
C LYS A 421 3.67 18.02 21.69
N PHE A 422 4.03 16.74 21.70
CA PHE A 422 5.09 16.17 22.52
C PHE A 422 6.11 15.46 21.61
N ALA A 423 7.39 15.51 21.96
CA ALA A 423 8.40 14.67 21.33
C ALA A 423 8.20 13.17 21.68
N ALA A 424 8.85 12.27 20.94
CA ALA A 424 8.73 10.82 21.10
C ALA A 424 9.16 10.27 22.51
N ASP A 425 9.91 11.09 23.27
CA ASP A 425 10.34 10.86 24.66
C ASP A 425 9.38 11.49 25.71
N GLY A 426 8.28 12.09 25.25
CA GLY A 426 7.30 12.76 26.07
C GLY A 426 7.70 14.17 26.51
N VAL A 427 8.72 14.80 25.93
CA VAL A 427 9.00 16.23 26.19
C VAL A 427 7.94 17.09 25.48
N TRP A 428 7.19 17.88 26.26
CA TRP A 428 6.23 18.85 25.72
C TRP A 428 6.95 19.88 24.84
N GLN A 429 6.40 20.16 23.65
CA GLN A 429 6.94 21.13 22.70
C GLN A 429 6.10 22.40 22.64
N TRP A 430 4.77 22.26 22.51
CA TRP A 430 3.85 23.37 22.46
C TRP A 430 2.40 22.94 22.66
N THR A 431 1.57 23.90 23.03
CA THR A 431 0.11 23.82 22.99
C THR A 431 -0.44 25.00 22.19
N ARG A 432 -1.58 24.79 21.54
CA ARG A 432 -2.39 25.81 20.85
C ARG A 432 -3.81 25.65 21.36
N GLN A 433 -4.44 26.77 21.69
CA GLN A 433 -5.85 26.81 22.06
C GLN A 433 -6.60 27.75 21.10
N ARG A 434 -7.85 27.40 20.75
CA ARG A 434 -8.68 28.18 19.85
C ARG A 434 -10.15 27.81 20.01
N GLY A 435 -10.98 28.79 20.32
CA GLY A 435 -12.43 28.67 20.38
C GLY A 435 -13.12 29.97 20.00
N CYS A 436 -14.41 30.03 20.28
CA CYS A 436 -15.28 31.19 20.26
C CYS A 436 -15.86 31.41 21.67
N VAL A 437 -16.89 32.23 21.80
CA VAL A 437 -17.52 32.52 23.11
C VAL A 437 -18.42 31.38 23.65
N ALA A 438 -18.58 30.30 22.89
CA ALA A 438 -19.45 29.16 23.20
C ALA A 438 -18.63 27.90 23.54
N ASP A 439 -19.22 26.72 23.36
CA ASP A 439 -18.50 25.44 23.47
C ASP A 439 -17.98 25.01 22.08
N ASP A 440 -16.67 24.76 21.97
CA ASP A 440 -15.99 24.20 20.79
C ASP A 440 -15.26 22.91 21.16
N ASP A 441 -15.73 21.77 20.65
CA ASP A 441 -15.35 20.43 21.07
C ASP A 441 -14.69 19.66 19.93
N ALA A 442 -13.36 19.53 19.94
CA ALA A 442 -12.66 18.65 19.00
C ALA A 442 -12.83 17.17 19.40
N TRP A 443 -13.05 16.31 18.39
CA TRP A 443 -13.28 14.87 18.59
C TRP A 443 -12.22 14.00 17.95
N ASP A 444 -11.74 14.34 16.75
CA ASP A 444 -10.75 13.54 16.01
C ASP A 444 -9.72 14.41 15.28
N LEU A 445 -8.56 13.81 14.97
CA LEU A 445 -7.43 14.50 14.34
C LEU A 445 -6.68 13.63 13.32
N GLY A 446 -6.30 14.23 12.20
CA GLY A 446 -5.57 13.58 11.11
C GLY A 446 -4.46 14.45 10.55
N THR A 447 -3.58 13.86 9.74
CA THR A 447 -2.45 14.57 9.12
C THR A 447 -2.29 14.23 7.65
N ASP A 448 -2.02 15.22 6.81
CA ASP A 448 -1.63 14.97 5.41
C ASP A 448 -0.16 14.53 5.29
N ALA A 449 0.26 14.10 4.08
CA ALA A 449 1.61 13.65 3.81
C ALA A 449 2.70 14.74 3.94
N ALA A 450 2.32 16.02 4.04
CA ALA A 450 3.22 17.13 4.36
C ALA A 450 3.30 17.43 5.87
N GLY A 451 2.51 16.73 6.69
CA GLY A 451 2.44 16.89 8.13
C GLY A 451 1.54 18.04 8.59
N ASN A 452 0.72 18.64 7.72
CA ASN A 452 -0.32 19.56 8.17
C ASN A 452 -1.35 18.77 8.99
N ILE A 453 -1.93 19.43 9.99
CA ILE A 453 -2.79 18.81 11.00
C ILE A 453 -4.22 19.30 10.76
N PHE A 454 -5.16 18.36 10.77
CA PHE A 454 -6.59 18.62 10.58
C PHE A 454 -7.36 18.17 11.83
N LEU A 455 -8.32 18.98 12.25
CA LEU A 455 -9.17 18.72 13.41
C LEU A 455 -10.63 18.87 13.03
N THR A 456 -11.47 17.93 13.48
CA THR A 456 -12.93 18.06 13.35
C THR A 456 -13.61 18.00 14.71
N GLY A 457 -14.83 18.52 14.75
CA GLY A 457 -15.64 18.50 15.95
C GLY A 457 -16.95 19.27 15.80
N GLU A 458 -17.49 19.71 16.92
CA GLU A 458 -18.73 20.49 17.03
C GLU A 458 -18.46 21.87 17.64
N THR A 459 -19.26 22.87 17.26
CA THR A 459 -19.26 24.21 17.87
C THR A 459 -20.67 24.70 18.10
N SER A 460 -20.98 25.21 19.30
CA SER A 460 -22.25 25.87 19.61
C SER A 460 -22.22 27.38 19.35
N GLY A 461 -21.28 27.87 18.53
CA GLY A 461 -21.07 29.29 18.26
C GLY A 461 -20.45 29.58 16.90
N ALA A 462 -20.01 30.81 16.69
CA ALA A 462 -19.49 31.28 15.40
C ALA A 462 -17.96 31.12 15.31
N LEU A 463 -17.48 29.92 14.96
CA LEU A 463 -16.05 29.55 14.92
C LEU A 463 -15.37 29.96 13.60
N HIS A 464 -15.50 31.26 13.29
CA HIS A 464 -15.23 31.89 11.99
C HIS A 464 -16.17 31.48 10.83
N GLY A 465 -17.33 30.89 11.15
CA GLY A 465 -18.46 30.70 10.24
C GLY A 465 -19.76 31.29 10.79
N GLU A 466 -20.85 31.15 10.02
CA GLU A 466 -22.20 31.40 10.53
C GLU A 466 -22.64 30.16 11.33
N SER A 467 -23.19 30.38 12.54
CA SER A 467 -23.80 29.30 13.30
C SER A 467 -25.25 29.10 12.84
N ALA A 468 -25.57 27.88 12.39
CA ALA A 468 -26.85 27.59 11.76
C ALA A 468 -27.89 27.05 12.76
N GLY A 469 -27.43 26.35 13.80
CA GLY A 469 -28.29 25.66 14.77
C GLY A 469 -27.79 25.70 16.20
N SER A 470 -27.98 24.60 16.93
CA SER A 470 -27.57 24.44 18.32
C SER A 470 -26.12 24.03 18.46
N SER A 471 -25.63 23.20 17.52
CA SER A 471 -24.21 22.89 17.33
C SER A 471 -23.96 22.57 15.87
N ASP A 472 -22.90 23.13 15.29
CA ASP A 472 -22.49 22.91 13.90
C ASP A 472 -21.16 22.14 13.82
N ILE A 473 -20.93 21.42 12.72
CA ILE A 473 -19.64 20.76 12.46
C ILE A 473 -18.59 21.82 12.16
N PHE A 474 -17.39 21.68 12.73
CA PHE A 474 -16.21 22.42 12.27
C PHE A 474 -15.13 21.50 11.69
N LEU A 475 -14.30 22.10 10.81
CA LEU A 475 -13.05 21.55 10.33
C LEU A 475 -11.97 22.63 10.39
N MET A 476 -10.85 22.37 11.07
CA MET A 476 -9.69 23.28 11.12
C MET A 476 -8.46 22.67 10.45
N LYS A 477 -7.58 23.53 9.93
CA LYS A 477 -6.22 23.18 9.48
C LYS A 477 -5.17 23.99 10.24
N PHE A 478 -4.11 23.30 10.63
CA PHE A 478 -2.86 23.85 11.16
C PHE A 478 -1.68 23.32 10.32
N SER A 479 -0.57 24.05 10.27
CA SER A 479 0.70 23.53 9.73
C SER A 479 1.39 22.60 10.74
N SER A 480 2.45 21.91 10.30
CA SER A 480 3.18 20.89 11.08
C SER A 480 3.87 21.39 12.37
N ASP A 481 4.01 22.71 12.49
CA ASP A 481 4.50 23.47 13.65
C ASP A 481 3.38 23.99 14.57
N GLY A 482 2.12 23.68 14.24
CA GLY A 482 0.93 24.13 14.96
C GLY A 482 0.52 25.56 14.69
N ALA A 483 0.99 26.23 13.63
CA ALA A 483 0.40 27.52 13.25
C ALA A 483 -0.96 27.31 12.55
N TRP A 484 -1.99 28.01 13.02
CA TRP A 484 -3.34 27.94 12.45
C TRP A 484 -3.38 28.50 11.02
N GLN A 485 -4.10 27.81 10.13
CA GLN A 485 -4.20 28.16 8.71
C GLN A 485 -5.62 28.60 8.34
N TRP A 486 -6.64 27.81 8.69
CA TRP A 486 -8.05 28.14 8.45
C TRP A 486 -9.01 27.29 9.32
N SER A 487 -10.25 27.75 9.46
CA SER A 487 -11.40 26.93 9.89
C SER A 487 -12.54 26.99 8.87
N ARG A 488 -13.43 26.00 8.91
CA ARG A 488 -14.69 25.88 8.18
C ARG A 488 -15.75 25.42 9.18
N GLN A 489 -16.98 25.85 8.96
CA GLN A 489 -18.15 25.49 9.76
C GLN A 489 -19.31 25.12 8.82
N ARG A 490 -20.08 24.09 9.17
CA ARG A 490 -21.24 23.61 8.41
C ARG A 490 -22.24 22.93 9.33
N GLY A 491 -23.52 23.28 9.23
CA GLY A 491 -24.58 22.67 10.02
C GLY A 491 -25.96 23.00 9.47
N THR A 492 -26.96 22.57 10.22
CA THR A 492 -28.41 22.75 10.00
C THR A 492 -28.99 23.56 11.17
N GLU A 493 -30.30 23.79 11.24
CA GLU A 493 -30.91 24.40 12.44
C GLU A 493 -30.96 23.49 13.69
N LYS A 494 -30.20 22.38 13.70
CA LYS A 494 -30.26 21.30 14.71
C LYS A 494 -28.91 21.10 15.38
N PHE A 495 -28.59 19.85 15.73
CA PHE A 495 -27.29 19.45 16.27
C PHE A 495 -26.58 18.66 15.19
N ASP A 496 -25.37 19.10 14.83
CA ASP A 496 -24.55 18.52 13.79
C ASP A 496 -23.15 18.31 14.36
N VAL A 497 -22.72 17.05 14.44
CA VAL A 497 -21.53 16.65 15.20
C VAL A 497 -20.66 15.74 14.36
N ALA A 498 -19.40 16.11 14.20
CA ALA A 498 -18.38 15.27 13.61
C ALA A 498 -17.56 14.54 14.69
N TRP A 499 -17.56 13.21 14.65
CA TRP A 499 -16.86 12.36 15.61
C TRP A 499 -15.62 11.67 15.04
N ALA A 500 -15.50 11.55 13.72
CA ALA A 500 -14.35 10.92 13.08
C ALA A 500 -13.87 11.72 11.87
N LEU A 501 -12.55 11.75 11.66
CA LEU A 501 -11.88 12.40 10.53
C LEU A 501 -10.78 11.49 9.96
N GLU A 502 -10.63 11.52 8.65
CA GLU A 502 -9.49 10.90 7.98
C GLU A 502 -9.01 11.74 6.80
N VAL A 503 -7.70 11.76 6.59
CA VAL A 503 -7.09 12.32 5.37
C VAL A 503 -6.65 11.14 4.51
N ASP A 504 -7.28 11.00 3.33
CA ASP A 504 -7.07 9.84 2.46
C ASP A 504 -5.79 9.94 1.60
N TYR A 505 -5.48 8.84 0.88
CA TYR A 505 -4.29 8.74 0.02
C TYR A 505 -4.30 9.66 -1.22
N TRP A 506 -5.39 10.40 -1.48
CA TRP A 506 -5.50 11.41 -2.52
C TRP A 506 -5.66 12.83 -1.95
N ASP A 507 -5.31 13.02 -0.68
CA ASP A 507 -5.40 14.30 0.02
C ASP A 507 -6.84 14.86 0.12
N ASN A 508 -7.87 14.00 0.15
CA ASN A 508 -9.22 14.40 0.56
C ASN A 508 -9.37 14.26 2.08
N ILE A 509 -10.13 15.17 2.68
CA ILE A 509 -10.48 15.12 4.11
C ILE A 509 -11.91 14.59 4.20
N LEU A 510 -12.09 13.40 4.76
CA LEU A 510 -13.40 12.84 5.05
C LEU A 510 -13.74 13.06 6.52
N VAL A 511 -15.01 13.34 6.79
CA VAL A 511 -15.54 13.61 8.12
C VAL A 511 -16.86 12.87 8.28
N ALA A 512 -17.06 12.17 9.39
CA ALA A 512 -18.27 11.41 9.68
C ALA A 512 -18.81 11.67 11.08
N GLY A 513 -20.11 11.48 11.25
CA GLY A 513 -20.80 11.74 12.51
C GLY A 513 -22.32 11.63 12.37
N TYR A 514 -23.05 12.53 13.02
CA TYR A 514 -24.52 12.57 12.95
C TYR A 514 -25.10 13.98 12.83
N THR A 515 -26.30 14.06 12.26
CA THR A 515 -27.08 15.29 12.06
C THR A 515 -28.52 15.10 12.52
N GLY A 516 -29.04 16.02 13.33
CA GLY A 516 -30.46 16.10 13.67
C GLY A 516 -31.32 16.79 12.60
N GLY A 517 -30.72 17.23 11.49
CA GLY A 517 -31.34 18.05 10.44
C GLY A 517 -31.26 17.45 9.03
N SER A 518 -31.81 18.16 8.06
CA SER A 518 -31.83 17.78 6.64
C SER A 518 -30.67 18.47 5.92
N MET A 519 -29.56 17.77 5.72
CA MET A 519 -28.30 18.38 5.32
C MET A 519 -28.06 18.29 3.82
N ASP A 520 -27.64 19.39 3.20
CA ASP A 520 -27.17 19.45 1.81
C ASP A 520 -28.12 18.91 0.72
N GLY A 521 -29.43 18.88 1.02
CA GLY A 521 -30.48 18.38 0.13
C GLY A 521 -30.93 16.95 0.44
N HIS A 522 -30.29 16.27 1.40
CA HIS A 522 -30.83 15.05 1.99
C HIS A 522 -31.96 15.37 2.97
N ILE A 523 -32.84 14.39 3.22
CA ILE A 523 -33.98 14.50 4.12
C ILE A 523 -33.65 13.73 5.40
N ASN A 524 -33.81 14.36 6.56
CA ASN A 524 -33.65 13.67 7.83
C ASN A 524 -34.70 12.57 8.00
N ALA A 525 -34.27 11.34 8.30
CA ALA A 525 -35.16 10.20 8.44
C ALA A 525 -35.89 10.16 9.80
N GLY A 526 -35.34 10.80 10.84
CA GLY A 526 -35.76 10.59 12.22
C GLY A 526 -35.40 11.69 13.22
N SER A 527 -34.63 11.32 14.25
CA SER A 527 -34.15 12.20 15.31
C SER A 527 -32.67 12.57 15.14
N SER A 528 -31.86 11.67 14.60
CA SER A 528 -30.48 11.91 14.18
C SER A 528 -30.09 10.87 13.13
N ASP A 529 -29.57 11.33 12.01
CA ASP A 529 -29.08 10.50 10.91
C ASP A 529 -27.55 10.46 10.91
N VAL A 530 -26.98 9.33 10.47
CA VAL A 530 -25.57 9.23 10.11
C VAL A 530 -25.26 10.16 8.94
N PHE A 531 -24.12 10.85 8.98
CA PHE A 531 -23.57 11.48 7.78
C PHE A 531 -22.11 11.10 7.53
N VAL A 532 -21.69 11.25 6.27
CA VAL A 532 -20.29 11.40 5.88
C VAL A 532 -20.14 12.51 4.83
N MET A 533 -19.08 13.31 4.97
CA MET A 533 -18.73 14.42 4.08
C MET A 533 -17.33 14.24 3.51
N MET A 534 -17.06 14.94 2.40
CA MET A 534 -15.70 15.14 1.89
C MET A 534 -15.40 16.61 1.63
N PHE A 535 -14.19 17.00 2.00
CA PHE A 535 -13.57 18.30 1.72
C PHE A 535 -12.23 18.09 0.99
N ASP A 536 -11.77 19.10 0.26
CA ASP A 536 -10.38 19.13 -0.23
C ASP A 536 -9.42 19.73 0.82
N LEU A 537 -8.10 19.67 0.59
CA LEU A 537 -7.09 20.27 1.48
C LEU A 537 -7.22 21.80 1.72
N SER A 538 -8.06 22.50 0.95
CA SER A 538 -8.39 23.91 1.17
C SER A 538 -9.60 24.11 2.08
N GLY A 539 -10.25 23.01 2.51
CA GLY A 539 -11.48 23.03 3.28
C GLY A 539 -12.70 23.38 2.41
N SER A 540 -12.63 23.22 1.09
CA SER A 540 -13.82 23.34 0.25
C SER A 540 -14.62 22.05 0.33
N TRP A 541 -15.87 22.14 0.78
CA TRP A 541 -16.85 21.05 0.72
C TRP A 541 -17.04 20.56 -0.71
N GLN A 542 -17.20 19.24 -0.87
CA GLN A 542 -17.36 18.57 -2.17
C GLN A 542 -18.71 17.86 -2.29
N TRP A 543 -19.09 17.07 -1.28
CA TRP A 543 -20.36 16.34 -1.20
C TRP A 543 -20.62 15.90 0.25
N THR A 544 -21.88 15.51 0.51
CA THR A 544 -22.37 14.92 1.77
C THR A 544 -23.27 13.73 1.40
N GLU A 545 -23.22 12.65 2.17
CA GLU A 545 -24.18 11.55 2.16
C GLU A 545 -24.79 11.44 3.58
N GLN A 546 -26.11 11.30 3.67
CA GLN A 546 -26.85 11.21 4.94
C GLN A 546 -27.82 10.02 4.90
N ARG A 547 -27.86 9.23 5.98
CA ARG A 547 -28.71 8.04 6.13
C ARG A 547 -29.08 7.80 7.59
N GLY A 548 -30.32 7.41 7.85
CA GLY A 548 -30.76 7.05 9.19
C GLY A 548 -32.07 6.27 9.18
N THR A 549 -32.54 6.00 10.39
CA THR A 549 -33.82 5.41 10.73
C THR A 549 -34.78 6.51 11.23
N PRO A 550 -36.04 6.20 11.59
CA PRO A 550 -36.91 7.15 12.28
C PRO A 550 -36.45 7.58 13.69
N LEU A 551 -35.35 7.05 14.22
CA LEU A 551 -34.85 7.31 15.58
C LEU A 551 -33.42 7.90 15.55
N TRP A 552 -32.47 7.25 16.23
CA TRP A 552 -31.16 7.82 16.60
C TRP A 552 -30.06 6.97 15.95
N ASP A 553 -29.30 7.57 15.04
CA ASP A 553 -28.24 6.92 14.27
C ASP A 553 -26.91 7.68 14.34
N TYR A 554 -25.82 6.93 14.52
CA TYR A 554 -24.54 7.48 14.98
C TYR A 554 -23.31 6.83 14.34
N ALA A 555 -22.62 7.48 13.39
CA ALA A 555 -21.25 7.09 13.04
C ALA A 555 -20.25 7.60 14.07
N ARG A 556 -19.43 6.69 14.64
CA ARG A 556 -18.36 6.99 15.60
C ARG A 556 -16.96 6.74 15.07
N ALA A 557 -16.83 5.94 14.01
CA ALA A 557 -15.54 5.65 13.38
C ALA A 557 -15.66 5.66 11.86
N LEU A 558 -14.58 6.07 11.21
CA LEU A 558 -14.41 6.24 9.76
C LEU A 558 -13.07 5.63 9.36
N ARG A 559 -13.03 4.80 8.31
CA ARG A 559 -11.80 4.42 7.59
C ARG A 559 -11.97 4.46 6.08
N VAL A 560 -10.90 4.77 5.35
CA VAL A 560 -10.85 4.84 3.89
C VAL A 560 -9.74 3.93 3.37
N ASN A 561 -10.09 3.00 2.47
CA ASN A 561 -9.09 2.11 1.90
C ASN A 561 -8.32 2.78 0.73
N PRO A 562 -7.20 2.19 0.26
CA PRO A 562 -6.47 2.68 -0.92
C PRO A 562 -7.21 2.59 -2.27
N ALA A 563 -8.47 2.14 -2.30
CA ALA A 563 -9.37 2.28 -3.47
C ALA A 563 -10.36 3.45 -3.34
N GLY A 564 -10.48 4.04 -2.14
CA GLY A 564 -11.35 5.17 -1.84
C GLY A 564 -12.73 4.76 -1.33
N ASP A 565 -12.94 3.46 -1.07
CA ASP A 565 -14.14 3.01 -0.38
C ASP A 565 -14.09 3.48 1.08
N VAL A 566 -15.25 3.90 1.57
CA VAL A 566 -15.44 4.49 2.89
C VAL A 566 -16.16 3.47 3.78
N PHE A 567 -15.60 3.23 4.96
CA PHE A 567 -16.13 2.31 5.96
C PHE A 567 -16.51 3.11 7.21
N LEU A 568 -17.77 3.03 7.64
CA LEU A 568 -18.22 3.61 8.89
C LEU A 568 -18.59 2.51 9.88
N ALA A 569 -18.38 2.77 11.18
CA ALA A 569 -18.98 1.99 12.25
C ALA A 569 -19.64 2.89 13.29
N GLY A 570 -20.69 2.37 13.91
CA GLY A 570 -21.60 3.16 14.71
C GLY A 570 -22.66 2.37 15.48
N SER A 571 -23.71 3.05 15.92
CA SER A 571 -24.95 2.43 16.45
C SER A 571 -26.21 3.05 15.83
N THR A 572 -27.30 2.29 15.85
CA THR A 572 -28.60 2.63 15.25
C THR A 572 -29.74 2.18 16.17
N GLN A 573 -30.76 3.02 16.34
CA GLN A 573 -32.04 2.66 16.95
C GLN A 573 -33.05 2.27 15.87
N GLY A 574 -33.14 0.99 15.54
CA GLY A 574 -34.06 0.48 14.53
C GLY A 574 -33.32 -0.20 13.38
N GLN A 575 -34.07 -0.54 12.33
CA GLN A 575 -33.54 -1.26 11.18
C GLN A 575 -32.89 -0.30 10.17
N LEU A 576 -31.57 -0.25 10.15
CA LEU A 576 -30.80 0.57 9.21
C LEU A 576 -30.57 -0.20 7.90
N ASP A 577 -31.00 0.38 6.77
CA ASP A 577 -31.05 -0.26 5.45
C ASP A 577 -31.71 -1.66 5.49
N ASN A 578 -30.92 -2.74 5.29
CA ASN A 578 -31.35 -4.14 5.34
C ASN A 578 -30.81 -4.89 6.58
N GLY A 579 -30.42 -4.16 7.62
CA GLY A 579 -29.90 -4.71 8.87
C GLY A 579 -30.92 -5.55 9.64
N ASN A 580 -30.45 -6.30 10.63
CA ASN A 580 -31.32 -6.90 11.64
C ASN A 580 -31.26 -6.04 12.89
N PHE A 581 -32.42 -5.57 13.36
CA PHE A 581 -32.55 -4.83 14.62
C PHE A 581 -33.00 -5.76 15.73
N SER A 582 -32.34 -5.67 16.89
CA SER A 582 -32.36 -6.69 17.93
C SER A 582 -32.80 -6.15 19.29
N GLY A 583 -32.56 -4.86 19.59
CA GLY A 583 -32.67 -4.32 20.94
C GLY A 583 -33.02 -2.84 21.07
N GLY A 584 -32.22 -2.11 21.84
CA GLY A 584 -32.32 -0.66 22.04
C GLY A 584 -31.48 0.10 21.03
N GLU A 585 -30.15 -0.06 21.09
CA GLU A 585 -29.21 0.35 20.05
C GLU A 585 -28.39 -0.85 19.59
N ASP A 586 -28.42 -1.12 18.28
CA ASP A 586 -27.60 -2.16 17.65
C ASP A 586 -26.37 -1.52 17.01
N LEU A 587 -25.23 -2.21 17.01
CA LEU A 587 -24.05 -1.75 16.29
C LEU A 587 -24.23 -1.93 14.78
N PHE A 588 -23.66 -1.03 13.99
CA PHE A 588 -23.55 -1.21 12.54
C PHE A 588 -22.12 -1.05 12.05
N VAL A 589 -21.82 -1.75 10.97
CA VAL A 589 -20.71 -1.49 10.05
C VAL A 589 -21.31 -1.27 8.68
N MET A 590 -20.93 -0.22 7.97
CA MET A 590 -21.40 0.01 6.61
C MET A 590 -20.25 0.40 5.69
N LYS A 591 -20.42 0.09 4.41
CA LYS A 591 -19.48 0.44 3.36
C LYS A 591 -20.17 1.26 2.28
N PHE A 592 -19.58 2.40 1.97
CA PHE A 592 -19.84 3.14 0.74
C PHE A 592 -18.72 2.86 -0.25
N LYS A 593 -19.09 2.43 -1.46
CA LYS A 593 -18.19 2.25 -2.58
C LYS A 593 -18.03 3.57 -3.31
N ARG A 594 -16.79 3.99 -3.56
CA ARG A 594 -16.54 5.16 -4.41
C ARG A 594 -16.93 4.79 -5.83
N SER A 595 -18.04 5.34 -6.35
CA SER A 595 -18.41 5.02 -7.72
C SER A 595 -17.40 5.66 -8.67
N ASN A 596 -16.70 4.81 -9.39
CA ASN A 596 -15.95 5.27 -10.55
C ASN A 596 -16.96 5.80 -11.57
N ILE A 597 -16.71 6.99 -12.12
CA ILE A 597 -17.52 7.66 -13.15
C ILE A 597 -17.79 6.73 -14.36
N SER A 598 -16.98 5.68 -14.53
CA SER A 598 -17.20 4.56 -15.45
C SER A 598 -18.58 3.89 -15.34
N ALA A 599 -19.22 3.82 -14.16
CA ALA A 599 -20.51 3.11 -13.99
C ALA A 599 -21.68 3.85 -14.68
N LYS A 600 -21.74 5.18 -14.57
CA LYS A 600 -22.70 6.03 -15.33
C LYS A 600 -22.37 6.09 -16.83
N LEU A 601 -21.14 5.73 -17.22
CA LEU A 601 -20.74 5.55 -18.63
C LEU A 601 -21.17 4.17 -19.18
N GLN A 602 -21.07 3.09 -18.39
CA GLN A 602 -21.48 1.74 -18.81
C GLN A 602 -22.96 1.66 -19.20
N SER A 603 -23.87 2.28 -18.45
CA SER A 603 -25.30 2.27 -18.79
C SER A 603 -25.64 2.97 -20.11
N LYS A 604 -24.71 3.73 -20.69
CA LYS A 604 -24.79 4.35 -22.03
C LYS A 604 -23.95 3.64 -23.09
N VAL A 605 -23.17 2.63 -22.74
CA VAL A 605 -22.34 1.84 -23.67
C VAL A 605 -22.85 0.40 -23.67
N SER A 606 -23.81 0.12 -24.55
CA SER A 606 -24.31 -1.23 -24.76
C SER A 606 -23.25 -2.11 -25.46
N GLY A 607 -22.41 -2.79 -24.66
CA GLY A 607 -21.43 -3.76 -25.13
C GLY A 607 -20.62 -4.36 -23.98
N ASN A 608 -20.04 -5.54 -24.19
CA ASN A 608 -19.20 -6.24 -23.20
C ASN A 608 -17.90 -5.45 -22.94
N GLY A 609 -17.96 -4.48 -22.04
CA GLY A 609 -16.84 -3.61 -21.66
C GLY A 609 -16.33 -3.90 -20.25
N HIS A 610 -15.02 -4.04 -20.12
CA HIS A 610 -14.32 -4.27 -18.87
C HIS A 610 -14.06 -2.95 -18.13
N PHE A 611 -14.21 -2.90 -16.81
CA PHE A 611 -13.79 -1.75 -16.01
C PHE A 611 -12.27 -1.76 -15.80
N LEU A 612 -11.66 -0.59 -15.96
CA LEU A 612 -10.23 -0.39 -15.87
C LEU A 612 -9.91 0.72 -14.86
N ALA A 613 -9.17 0.41 -13.79
CA ALA A 613 -8.53 1.39 -12.91
C ALA A 613 -7.18 1.79 -13.51
N LEU A 614 -6.77 3.05 -13.29
CA LEU A 614 -5.47 3.56 -13.75
C LEU A 614 -4.66 4.00 -12.54
N GLY A 615 -3.54 3.33 -12.30
CA GLY A 615 -2.61 3.65 -11.23
C GLY A 615 -2.03 5.06 -11.41
N LEU A 616 -2.37 5.99 -10.51
CA LEU A 616 -1.94 7.38 -10.65
C LEU A 616 -0.42 7.56 -10.49
N MET A 617 0.30 6.61 -9.89
CA MET A 617 1.75 6.71 -9.64
C MET A 617 2.64 6.07 -10.71
N ASP A 618 2.12 5.07 -11.44
CA ASP A 618 2.86 4.17 -12.33
C ASP A 618 2.18 3.96 -13.70
N LEU A 619 0.92 4.39 -13.83
CA LEU A 619 0.05 4.28 -14.99
C LEU A 619 -0.21 2.83 -15.43
N SER A 620 -0.14 1.89 -14.49
CA SER A 620 -0.63 0.54 -14.69
C SER A 620 -2.16 0.57 -14.85
N VAL A 621 -2.69 -0.31 -15.70
CA VAL A 621 -4.15 -0.39 -15.92
C VAL A 621 -4.65 -1.70 -15.33
N TRP A 622 -5.41 -1.64 -14.24
CA TRP A 622 -5.98 -2.81 -13.59
C TRP A 622 -7.39 -3.08 -14.09
N CYS A 623 -7.71 -4.29 -14.52
CA CYS A 623 -9.08 -4.69 -14.82
C CYS A 623 -9.75 -5.37 -13.64
N TYR A 624 -10.93 -4.86 -13.25
CA TYR A 624 -11.71 -5.45 -12.17
C TYR A 624 -12.44 -6.74 -12.61
N GLU A 625 -13.01 -6.80 -13.82
CA GLU A 625 -13.64 -8.04 -14.34
C GLU A 625 -12.64 -9.18 -14.62
N CYS A 626 -11.36 -8.88 -14.81
CA CYS A 626 -10.32 -9.89 -15.09
C CYS A 626 -9.32 -10.09 -13.94
N GLU A 627 -9.49 -9.40 -12.82
CA GLU A 627 -8.60 -9.40 -11.65
C GLU A 627 -7.10 -9.38 -12.03
N SER A 628 -6.74 -8.55 -13.01
CA SER A 628 -5.38 -8.55 -13.59
C SER A 628 -5.03 -7.19 -14.21
N TYR A 629 -3.73 -6.91 -14.27
CA TYR A 629 -3.22 -5.76 -15.02
C TYR A 629 -3.34 -6.02 -16.52
N VAL A 630 -4.07 -5.15 -17.20
CA VAL A 630 -4.29 -5.18 -18.65
C VAL A 630 -3.20 -4.38 -19.35
N ASP A 631 -2.23 -5.10 -19.88
CA ASP A 631 -1.31 -4.55 -20.87
C ASP A 631 -1.89 -4.80 -22.27
N HIS A 632 -2.45 -3.75 -22.88
CA HIS A 632 -3.16 -3.85 -24.16
C HIS A 632 -2.93 -2.60 -25.00
N GLU A 633 -2.41 -2.76 -26.23
CA GLU A 633 -1.93 -1.67 -27.10
C GLU A 633 -2.95 -0.51 -27.28
N VAL A 634 -4.24 -0.83 -27.32
CA VAL A 634 -5.35 0.14 -27.46
C VAL A 634 -5.43 1.15 -26.30
N LEU A 635 -4.86 0.85 -25.13
CA LEU A 635 -4.82 1.73 -23.96
C LEU A 635 -3.61 2.67 -23.96
N GLY A 636 -2.57 2.38 -24.75
CA GLY A 636 -1.36 3.21 -24.87
C GLY A 636 -1.65 4.69 -25.18
N PRO A 637 -2.54 5.02 -26.14
CA PRO A 637 -2.91 6.41 -26.42
C PRO A 637 -3.57 7.15 -25.25
N LEU A 638 -4.31 6.42 -24.39
CA LEU A 638 -4.95 6.98 -23.19
C LEU A 638 -3.90 7.27 -22.11
N VAL A 639 -3.03 6.30 -21.81
CA VAL A 639 -1.90 6.43 -20.89
C VAL A 639 -1.01 7.61 -21.28
N ALA A 640 -0.62 7.70 -22.55
CA ALA A 640 0.20 8.79 -23.08
C ALA A 640 -0.50 10.17 -23.02
N ARG A 641 -1.84 10.21 -23.05
CA ARG A 641 -2.60 11.47 -22.91
C ARG A 641 -2.78 11.88 -21.45
N MET A 642 -2.86 10.93 -20.53
CA MET A 642 -2.87 11.21 -19.08
C MET A 642 -1.50 11.61 -18.54
N GLN A 643 -0.40 11.08 -19.10
CA GLN A 643 0.96 11.58 -18.83
C GLN A 643 1.09 13.08 -19.11
N ARG A 644 0.67 13.52 -20.30
CA ARG A 644 0.67 14.94 -20.71
C ARG A 644 -0.15 15.83 -19.77
N LEU A 645 -1.30 15.35 -19.28
CA LEU A 645 -2.14 16.09 -18.34
C LEU A 645 -1.59 16.14 -16.91
N LYS A 646 -0.92 15.09 -16.44
CA LYS A 646 -0.40 15.01 -15.07
C LYS A 646 0.93 15.73 -14.87
N PHE A 647 1.80 15.73 -15.89
CA PHE A 647 3.15 16.27 -15.78
C PHE A 647 3.32 17.65 -16.43
N GLY A 648 2.32 18.12 -17.17
CA GLY A 648 2.39 19.34 -17.97
C GLY A 648 3.15 19.10 -19.27
N GLY A 649 2.54 19.44 -20.40
CA GLY A 649 3.23 19.53 -21.69
C GLY A 649 3.40 20.99 -22.06
N GLU A 650 4.65 21.44 -22.21
CA GLU A 650 4.93 22.54 -23.13
C GLU A 650 4.94 21.95 -24.54
N ASP A 651 4.21 22.59 -25.45
CA ASP A 651 4.15 22.19 -26.86
C ASP A 651 5.44 22.60 -27.58
N GLU A 652 6.39 21.67 -27.71
CA GLU A 652 7.12 21.54 -28.97
C GLU A 652 7.01 20.09 -29.47
N GLU A 653 6.28 19.91 -30.57
CA GLU A 653 6.50 18.77 -31.46
C GLU A 653 7.88 18.96 -32.11
N GLU A 654 8.95 18.56 -31.43
CA GLU A 654 10.15 18.16 -32.15
C GLU A 654 9.77 17.00 -33.10
N PRO A 655 10.22 17.03 -34.37
CA PRO A 655 9.92 15.97 -35.31
C PRO A 655 10.46 14.63 -34.82
N GLU A 656 9.88 13.51 -35.27
CA GLU A 656 10.43 12.18 -35.02
C GLU A 656 11.95 12.21 -35.27
N PRO A 657 12.80 11.89 -34.27
CA PRO A 657 14.23 11.94 -34.49
C PRO A 657 14.61 10.90 -35.54
N GLU A 658 15.06 11.40 -36.69
CA GLU A 658 15.83 10.61 -37.64
C GLU A 658 16.98 9.92 -36.89
N VAL A 659 17.42 8.78 -37.43
CA VAL A 659 18.36 7.87 -36.79
C VAL A 659 19.71 8.55 -36.45
N GLY A 660 19.84 9.12 -35.24
CA GLY A 660 21.14 9.37 -34.60
C GLY A 660 21.37 10.68 -33.82
N SER A 661 20.98 10.73 -32.55
CA SER A 661 21.64 11.47 -31.45
C SER A 661 21.20 10.83 -30.12
N ILE A 662 22.10 10.23 -29.31
CA ILE A 662 22.89 10.87 -28.24
C ILE A 662 22.00 11.68 -27.28
N LEU A 663 21.82 11.17 -26.04
CA LEU A 663 21.33 11.86 -24.83
C LEU A 663 20.59 13.18 -25.10
N ASP A 664 19.26 13.15 -25.09
CA ASP A 664 18.41 14.36 -25.13
C ASP A 664 19.01 15.44 -24.23
N ALA A 665 19.12 16.67 -24.74
CA ALA A 665 20.02 17.72 -24.24
C ALA A 665 19.63 18.35 -22.89
N ASP A 666 18.98 17.58 -22.01
CA ASP A 666 18.59 17.88 -20.64
C ASP A 666 19.77 17.67 -19.66
N PRO A 667 20.39 18.75 -19.13
CA PRO A 667 21.49 18.63 -18.19
C PRO A 667 21.08 17.94 -16.87
N GLN A 668 19.79 17.96 -16.50
CA GLN A 668 19.31 17.30 -15.29
C GLN A 668 19.31 15.77 -15.44
N SER A 669 18.95 15.25 -16.63
CA SER A 669 19.14 13.83 -16.94
C SER A 669 20.63 13.44 -16.98
N ALA A 670 21.47 14.33 -17.49
CA ALA A 670 22.90 14.07 -17.64
C ALA A 670 23.69 14.13 -16.32
N HIS A 671 23.26 14.95 -15.35
CA HIS A 671 24.07 15.31 -14.17
C HIS A 671 23.35 15.19 -12.83
N GLY A 672 22.02 15.03 -12.80
CA GLY A 672 21.20 15.11 -11.58
C GLY A 672 20.98 16.55 -11.11
N PHE A 673 20.02 16.77 -10.20
CA PHE A 673 19.58 18.13 -9.82
C PHE A 673 20.57 18.92 -8.91
N LEU A 674 21.63 18.28 -8.41
CA LEU A 674 22.78 18.95 -7.77
C LEU A 674 23.99 19.11 -8.69
N GLY A 675 23.94 18.57 -9.91
CA GLY A 675 24.98 18.76 -10.91
C GLY A 675 25.02 20.19 -11.45
N ASP A 676 26.19 20.64 -11.89
CA ASP A 676 26.31 21.93 -12.56
C ASP A 676 25.73 21.82 -13.99
N PRO A 677 24.70 22.60 -14.36
CA PRO A 677 24.12 22.55 -15.71
C PRO A 677 25.08 23.07 -16.80
N ASN A 678 26.22 23.67 -16.43
CA ASN A 678 27.26 24.10 -17.36
C ASN A 678 28.31 23.02 -17.66
N TRP A 679 28.23 21.84 -17.01
CA TRP A 679 29.12 20.73 -17.36
C TRP A 679 28.80 20.21 -18.79
N PRO A 680 29.83 19.83 -19.58
CA PRO A 680 29.63 19.12 -20.84
C PRO A 680 28.80 17.84 -20.66
N LEU A 681 27.85 17.64 -21.58
CA LEU A 681 27.03 16.43 -21.64
C LEU A 681 27.89 15.16 -21.87
N PRO A 682 27.48 13.99 -21.33
CA PRO A 682 28.18 12.73 -21.51
C PRO A 682 28.28 12.34 -23.00
N ARG A 683 29.48 11.92 -23.44
CA ARG A 683 29.68 11.38 -24.78
C ARG A 683 29.12 9.95 -24.88
N LEU A 684 28.51 9.63 -26.02
CA LEU A 684 28.11 8.25 -26.35
C LEU A 684 29.37 7.40 -26.57
N ALA A 685 29.59 6.41 -25.71
CA ALA A 685 30.74 5.52 -25.73
C ALA A 685 30.47 4.23 -26.52
N SER A 686 29.24 3.71 -26.47
CA SER A 686 28.81 2.55 -27.26
C SER A 686 27.35 2.66 -27.68
N ALA A 687 27.10 2.51 -28.98
CA ALA A 687 25.75 2.57 -29.54
C ALA A 687 25.12 1.18 -29.61
N CYS A 688 24.10 0.91 -28.78
CA CYS A 688 23.28 -0.29 -28.90
C CYS A 688 21.81 0.11 -28.95
N ASN A 689 21.15 -0.16 -30.09
CA ASN A 689 19.74 0.16 -30.32
C ASN A 689 18.78 -0.90 -29.74
N GLU A 690 19.29 -1.97 -29.13
CA GLU A 690 18.46 -2.93 -28.41
C GLU A 690 18.01 -2.38 -27.05
N GLU A 691 16.84 -2.80 -26.58
CA GLU A 691 16.40 -2.58 -25.20
C GLU A 691 17.41 -3.20 -24.20
N ALA A 692 17.74 -2.45 -23.16
CA ALA A 692 18.63 -2.93 -22.09
C ALA A 692 18.05 -4.17 -21.41
N ARG A 693 16.73 -4.21 -21.13
CA ARG A 693 16.08 -5.41 -20.57
C ARG A 693 14.73 -5.68 -21.28
N PRO A 694 14.70 -6.59 -22.27
CA PRO A 694 13.48 -6.96 -22.97
C PRO A 694 12.37 -7.42 -22.02
N GLY A 695 11.13 -6.98 -22.28
CA GLY A 695 9.98 -7.29 -21.43
C GLY A 695 9.80 -6.36 -20.22
N TYR A 696 10.62 -5.31 -20.10
CA TYR A 696 10.46 -4.24 -19.13
C TYR A 696 10.48 -2.87 -19.86
N LYS A 697 9.82 -1.85 -19.30
CA LYS A 697 9.92 -0.46 -19.78
C LYS A 697 11.36 0.04 -19.58
N THR A 698 12.24 -0.17 -20.56
CA THR A 698 13.68 0.14 -20.45
C THR A 698 14.18 1.08 -21.54
N MET A 699 15.23 1.82 -21.21
CA MET A 699 15.99 2.59 -22.18
C MET A 699 16.77 1.64 -23.10
N LYS A 700 17.16 2.15 -24.28
CA LYS A 700 18.13 1.48 -25.14
C LYS A 700 19.46 1.25 -24.40
N ALA A 701 20.16 0.18 -24.72
CA ALA A 701 21.42 -0.23 -24.12
C ALA A 701 22.64 0.64 -24.53
N HIS A 702 22.42 1.93 -24.81
CA HIS A 702 23.47 2.91 -25.09
C HIS A 702 24.33 3.13 -23.84
N GLU A 703 25.65 3.07 -24.02
CA GLU A 703 26.63 3.37 -22.97
C GLU A 703 27.19 4.78 -23.18
N TYR A 704 27.26 5.56 -22.11
CA TYR A 704 27.77 6.93 -22.11
C TYR A 704 28.92 7.09 -21.11
N LEU A 705 29.77 8.10 -21.35
CA LEU A 705 30.87 8.49 -20.48
C LEU A 705 30.90 10.01 -20.30
N ASP A 706 31.01 10.46 -19.05
CA ASP A 706 31.36 11.83 -18.69
C ASP A 706 32.78 12.17 -19.17
N GLU A 707 33.02 13.43 -19.54
CA GLU A 707 34.38 13.91 -19.80
C GLU A 707 35.23 13.92 -18.51
N PRO A 708 36.57 13.71 -18.57
CA PRO A 708 37.41 13.49 -17.39
C PRO A 708 37.31 14.58 -16.31
N GLU A 709 37.16 15.84 -16.70
CA GLU A 709 37.02 16.99 -15.80
C GLU A 709 35.65 16.99 -15.10
N VAL A 710 34.59 16.66 -15.84
CA VAL A 710 33.22 16.52 -15.33
C VAL A 710 33.15 15.35 -14.36
N LEU A 711 33.73 14.21 -14.72
CA LEU A 711 33.81 13.02 -13.88
C LEU A 711 34.47 13.36 -12.53
N LYS A 712 35.61 14.06 -12.54
CA LYS A 712 36.28 14.50 -11.30
C LYS A 712 35.42 15.44 -10.46
N ALA A 713 34.73 16.39 -11.09
CA ALA A 713 33.83 17.31 -10.40
C ALA A 713 32.64 16.57 -9.74
N LYS A 714 32.04 15.61 -10.46
CA LYS A 714 30.97 14.74 -9.95
C LYS A 714 31.44 13.83 -8.81
N VAL A 715 32.62 13.22 -8.92
CA VAL A 715 33.17 12.37 -7.84
C VAL A 715 33.49 13.20 -6.60
N LYS A 716 33.94 14.45 -6.75
CA LYS A 716 34.11 15.38 -5.62
C LYS A 716 32.78 15.74 -4.94
N LEU A 717 31.71 15.93 -5.70
CA LEU A 717 30.37 16.14 -5.15
C LEU A 717 29.84 14.87 -4.45
N LEU A 718 30.09 13.68 -5.00
CA LEU A 718 29.80 12.40 -4.36
C LEU A 718 30.53 12.25 -3.01
N ALA A 719 31.80 12.67 -2.93
CA ALA A 719 32.56 12.68 -1.68
C ALA A 719 31.95 13.62 -0.63
N ASP A 720 31.49 14.83 -1.01
CA ASP A 720 30.76 15.74 -0.11
C ASP A 720 29.46 15.13 0.41
N LEU A 721 28.64 14.56 -0.48
CA LEU A 721 27.38 13.92 -0.12
C LEU A 721 27.59 12.75 0.85
N ILE A 722 28.58 11.89 0.60
CA ILE A 722 28.92 10.77 1.50
C ILE A 722 29.42 11.29 2.86
N THR A 723 30.22 12.36 2.88
CA THR A 723 30.75 12.95 4.13
C THR A 723 29.65 13.62 4.97
N ARG A 724 28.62 14.17 4.32
CA ARG A 724 27.47 14.81 4.99
C ARG A 724 26.38 13.82 5.41
N SER A 725 26.31 12.65 4.79
CA SER A 725 25.31 11.63 5.07
C SER A 725 25.48 11.01 6.47
N ARG A 726 24.36 10.86 7.17
CA ARG A 726 24.27 10.13 8.45
C ARG A 726 23.86 8.68 8.23
N ASN A 727 23.04 8.41 7.21
CA ASN A 727 22.40 7.13 6.93
C ASN A 727 22.60 6.69 5.46
N CYS A 728 23.85 6.68 4.99
CA CYS A 728 24.14 6.25 3.62
C CYS A 728 23.86 4.74 3.44
N VAL A 729 23.17 4.40 2.36
CA VAL A 729 22.90 3.01 1.94
C VAL A 729 23.38 2.79 0.51
N ALA A 730 23.95 1.61 0.22
CA ALA A 730 24.30 1.19 -1.13
C ALA A 730 23.17 0.34 -1.71
N TYR A 731 22.82 0.56 -2.99
CA TYR A 731 21.85 -0.21 -3.75
C TYR A 731 22.49 -0.66 -5.06
N THR A 732 22.75 -1.96 -5.22
CA THR A 732 23.64 -2.46 -6.28
C THR A 732 22.98 -3.49 -7.18
N GLY A 733 23.30 -3.41 -8.47
CA GLY A 733 22.90 -4.38 -9.49
C GLY A 733 24.08 -5.09 -10.13
N ALA A 734 23.82 -5.90 -11.16
CA ALA A 734 24.82 -6.80 -11.74
C ALA A 734 26.05 -6.08 -12.34
N GLY A 735 25.92 -4.79 -12.66
CA GLY A 735 27.02 -3.95 -13.16
C GLY A 735 28.22 -3.87 -12.22
N ILE A 736 28.05 -4.01 -10.89
CA ILE A 736 29.17 -4.02 -9.93
C ILE A 736 30.08 -5.25 -10.06
N SER A 737 29.53 -6.35 -10.56
CA SER A 737 30.20 -7.66 -10.68
C SER A 737 30.80 -7.90 -12.07
N THR A 738 30.64 -6.95 -13.01
CA THR A 738 31.14 -7.07 -14.40
C THR A 738 32.67 -7.17 -14.48
N ALA A 739 33.40 -6.40 -13.67
CA ALA A 739 34.85 -6.47 -13.56
C ALA A 739 35.34 -7.82 -12.98
N SER A 740 34.49 -8.52 -12.22
CA SER A 740 34.74 -9.88 -11.68
C SER A 740 34.48 -11.00 -12.70
N GLY A 741 34.13 -10.67 -13.95
CA GLY A 741 33.80 -11.64 -15.00
C GLY A 741 32.37 -12.22 -14.91
N ILE A 742 31.52 -11.68 -14.04
CA ILE A 742 30.08 -12.00 -14.01
C ILE A 742 29.37 -11.05 -14.99
N LYS A 743 28.70 -11.60 -16.01
CA LYS A 743 27.93 -10.78 -16.96
C LYS A 743 26.74 -10.13 -16.25
N ASP A 744 26.49 -8.87 -16.59
CA ASP A 744 25.23 -8.23 -16.24
C ASP A 744 24.08 -8.67 -17.17
N TYR A 745 22.88 -8.15 -16.89
CA TYR A 745 21.66 -8.44 -17.64
C TYR A 745 21.35 -7.43 -18.75
N ALA A 746 22.15 -6.36 -18.89
CA ALA A 746 21.75 -5.14 -19.59
C ALA A 746 22.72 -4.71 -20.71
N THR A 747 23.99 -5.11 -20.64
CA THR A 747 25.00 -4.85 -21.65
C THR A 747 24.87 -5.84 -22.80
N LYS A 748 24.48 -5.31 -23.95
CA LYS A 748 24.32 -6.04 -25.22
C LYS A 748 25.30 -5.59 -26.31
N ALA A 749 26.13 -4.60 -26.04
CA ALA A 749 27.10 -4.10 -27.00
C ALA A 749 28.23 -5.11 -27.23
N SER A 750 28.44 -5.52 -28.48
CA SER A 750 29.48 -6.49 -28.88
C SER A 750 30.92 -6.00 -28.67
N SER A 751 31.10 -4.72 -28.35
CA SER A 751 32.36 -4.02 -28.11
C SER A 751 32.66 -3.75 -26.62
N SER A 752 31.77 -4.11 -25.69
CA SER A 752 32.00 -3.89 -24.25
C SER A 752 33.17 -4.76 -23.76
N SER A 753 34.22 -4.12 -23.24
CA SER A 753 35.53 -4.74 -22.97
C SER A 753 35.62 -5.44 -21.60
N SER A 754 34.78 -6.45 -21.36
CA SER A 754 34.84 -7.34 -20.19
C SER A 754 35.35 -8.74 -20.56
N SER A 755 36.55 -8.80 -21.16
CA SER A 755 37.23 -10.05 -21.51
C SER A 755 37.95 -10.67 -20.30
N SER A 756 37.21 -11.22 -19.34
CA SER A 756 37.76 -12.09 -18.29
C SER A 756 36.91 -13.36 -18.13
N SER A 757 37.44 -14.49 -18.59
CA SER A 757 36.78 -15.79 -18.48
C SER A 757 36.93 -16.37 -17.07
N ALA A 758 36.10 -15.92 -16.13
CA ALA A 758 35.93 -16.64 -14.87
C ALA A 758 35.50 -18.08 -15.18
N LYS A 759 36.29 -19.08 -14.76
CA LYS A 759 36.03 -20.50 -15.06
C LYS A 759 34.70 -21.01 -14.46
N SER A 760 34.17 -20.29 -13.48
CA SER A 760 32.92 -20.58 -12.77
C SER A 760 32.48 -19.32 -12.00
N PRO A 761 31.20 -18.88 -12.05
CA PRO A 761 30.72 -17.72 -11.27
C PRO A 761 30.93 -17.87 -9.76
N TRP A 762 30.88 -19.11 -9.26
CA TRP A 762 31.12 -19.46 -7.85
C TRP A 762 32.55 -19.10 -7.38
N LEU A 763 33.50 -19.05 -8.31
CA LEU A 763 34.92 -18.73 -8.07
C LEU A 763 35.27 -17.27 -8.45
N ALA A 764 34.28 -16.42 -8.73
CA ALA A 764 34.53 -15.00 -8.95
C ALA A 764 35.10 -14.34 -7.68
N GLU A 765 36.09 -13.47 -7.87
CA GLU A 765 36.67 -12.60 -6.84
C GLU A 765 35.98 -11.24 -6.83
N PRO A 766 35.90 -10.54 -5.69
CA PRO A 766 35.25 -9.22 -5.64
C PRO A 766 35.96 -8.18 -6.50
N SER A 767 35.18 -7.35 -7.20
CA SER A 767 35.73 -6.20 -7.94
C SER A 767 36.23 -5.11 -7.00
N TYR A 768 37.02 -4.17 -7.52
CA TYR A 768 37.54 -3.05 -6.73
C TYR A 768 36.41 -2.23 -6.09
N ALA A 769 35.29 -2.05 -6.81
CA ALA A 769 34.06 -1.47 -6.27
C ALA A 769 33.55 -2.11 -4.97
N HIS A 770 33.59 -3.45 -4.85
CA HIS A 770 33.15 -4.13 -3.63
C HIS A 770 34.05 -3.78 -2.44
N HIS A 771 35.37 -3.74 -2.65
CA HIS A 771 36.33 -3.38 -1.60
C HIS A 771 36.22 -1.91 -1.18
N VAL A 772 35.88 -0.99 -2.08
CA VAL A 772 35.61 0.42 -1.73
C VAL A 772 34.35 0.55 -0.86
N LEU A 773 33.28 -0.19 -1.15
CA LEU A 773 32.08 -0.20 -0.30
C LEU A 773 32.37 -0.79 1.09
N VAL A 774 33.21 -1.83 1.18
CA VAL A 774 33.70 -2.35 2.47
C VAL A 774 34.54 -1.32 3.23
N ALA A 775 35.39 -0.54 2.55
CA ALA A 775 36.17 0.53 3.17
C ALA A 775 35.28 1.68 3.69
N LEU A 776 34.24 2.04 2.92
CA LEU A 776 33.20 3.01 3.34
C LEU A 776 32.35 2.50 4.51
N TRP A 777 32.15 1.19 4.66
CA TRP A 777 31.50 0.65 5.86
C TRP A 777 32.44 0.64 7.06
N LYS A 778 33.71 0.24 6.87
CA LYS A 778 34.74 0.23 7.93
C LYS A 778 35.01 1.61 8.54
N ASN A 779 34.96 2.69 7.75
CA ASN A 779 35.11 4.06 8.27
C ASN A 779 33.78 4.66 8.79
N GLY A 780 32.68 3.92 8.70
CA GLY A 780 31.36 4.32 9.18
C GLY A 780 30.54 5.22 8.25
N SER A 781 31.03 5.56 7.06
CA SER A 781 30.30 6.37 6.07
C SER A 781 29.10 5.63 5.46
N LEU A 782 29.26 4.34 5.14
CA LEU A 782 28.19 3.45 4.64
C LEU A 782 27.60 2.65 5.80
N LYS A 783 26.28 2.66 5.98
CA LYS A 783 25.62 1.88 7.03
C LYS A 783 25.31 0.46 6.57
N HIS A 784 24.62 0.35 5.43
CA HIS A 784 24.12 -0.93 4.94
C HIS A 784 24.11 -1.02 3.42
N TRP A 785 23.89 -2.24 2.92
CA TRP A 785 23.97 -2.57 1.51
C TRP A 785 22.77 -3.44 1.10
N VAL A 786 21.95 -2.97 0.15
CA VAL A 786 20.94 -3.76 -0.55
C VAL A 786 21.53 -4.27 -1.86
N GLN A 787 21.73 -5.58 -1.96
CA GLN A 787 22.34 -6.27 -3.09
C GLN A 787 21.25 -6.97 -3.90
N GLN A 788 21.07 -6.58 -5.18
CA GLN A 788 20.15 -7.27 -6.11
C GLN A 788 20.75 -8.55 -6.71
N ASN A 789 22.06 -8.76 -6.56
CA ASN A 789 22.80 -9.91 -7.09
C ASN A 789 22.88 -11.02 -6.05
N HIS A 790 22.88 -12.27 -6.52
CA HIS A 790 22.98 -13.47 -5.69
C HIS A 790 24.42 -13.98 -5.52
N ASP A 791 25.43 -13.25 -6.01
CA ASP A 791 26.81 -13.74 -6.22
C ASP A 791 27.65 -13.93 -4.94
N GLY A 792 27.30 -13.26 -3.83
CA GLY A 792 28.05 -13.27 -2.57
C GLY A 792 29.40 -12.55 -2.63
N LEU A 793 29.64 -11.72 -3.65
CA LEU A 793 30.86 -10.92 -3.77
C LEU A 793 31.03 -9.87 -2.65
N PRO A 794 29.99 -9.23 -2.09
CA PRO A 794 30.12 -8.32 -0.95
C PRO A 794 30.75 -8.98 0.28
N GLN A 795 30.29 -10.18 0.64
CA GLN A 795 30.79 -10.91 1.80
C GLN A 795 32.19 -11.47 1.55
N LYS A 796 32.48 -11.94 0.32
CA LYS A 796 33.86 -12.24 -0.10
C LYS A 796 34.79 -11.02 -0.03
N ALA A 797 34.29 -9.79 -0.20
CA ALA A 797 35.08 -8.57 0.00
C ALA A 797 35.30 -8.20 1.48
N GLY A 798 34.60 -8.89 2.40
CA GLY A 798 34.64 -8.63 3.84
C GLY A 798 33.50 -7.74 4.36
N PHE A 799 32.41 -7.59 3.62
CA PHE A 799 31.20 -6.93 4.14
C PHE A 799 30.45 -7.89 5.10
N PRO A 800 29.99 -7.43 6.28
CA PRO A 800 29.37 -8.33 7.25
C PRO A 800 27.95 -8.73 6.86
N GLN A 801 27.60 -10.00 7.09
CA GLN A 801 26.30 -10.56 6.71
C GLN A 801 25.11 -9.94 7.45
N LYS A 802 25.31 -9.36 8.64
CA LYS A 802 24.26 -8.66 9.41
C LYS A 802 23.82 -7.30 8.82
N ASP A 803 24.67 -6.67 8.00
CA ASP A 803 24.44 -5.31 7.49
C ASP A 803 24.06 -5.31 5.99
N ILE A 804 23.92 -6.48 5.36
CA ILE A 804 23.57 -6.66 3.95
C ILE A 804 22.18 -7.28 3.78
N ASN A 805 21.47 -6.86 2.74
CA ASN A 805 20.16 -7.36 2.36
C ASN A 805 20.21 -7.91 0.92
N GLU A 806 20.12 -9.23 0.78
CA GLU A 806 20.22 -9.95 -0.49
C GLU A 806 18.81 -10.21 -1.07
N ILE A 807 18.15 -9.12 -1.49
CA ILE A 807 16.70 -9.06 -1.70
C ILE A 807 16.14 -10.05 -2.74
N HIS A 808 16.94 -10.43 -3.75
CA HIS A 808 16.54 -11.39 -4.79
C HIS A 808 17.04 -12.83 -4.54
N GLY A 809 17.50 -13.13 -3.32
CA GLY A 809 18.14 -14.39 -2.96
C GLY A 809 19.66 -14.37 -3.10
N ALA A 810 20.31 -15.38 -2.53
CA ALA A 810 21.76 -15.52 -2.45
C ALA A 810 22.21 -16.96 -2.72
N TRP A 811 23.34 -17.13 -3.42
CA TRP A 811 23.92 -18.44 -3.72
C TRP A 811 24.52 -19.16 -2.50
N TRP A 812 24.80 -18.41 -1.42
CA TRP A 812 25.54 -18.87 -0.24
C TRP A 812 24.69 -18.89 1.04
N ASP A 813 23.40 -18.61 0.91
CA ASP A 813 22.41 -18.74 1.98
C ASP A 813 21.35 -19.77 1.53
N PRO A 814 21.35 -21.00 2.09
CA PRO A 814 20.36 -22.01 1.73
C PRO A 814 18.92 -21.65 2.14
N SER A 815 18.73 -20.70 3.07
CA SER A 815 17.43 -20.15 3.49
C SER A 815 16.93 -18.99 2.63
N ASN A 816 17.78 -18.43 1.76
CA ASN A 816 17.41 -17.34 0.85
C ASN A 816 17.67 -17.73 -0.61
N PRO A 817 16.96 -18.74 -1.16
CA PRO A 817 17.15 -19.18 -2.54
C PRO A 817 16.85 -18.06 -3.54
N VAL A 818 17.54 -18.08 -4.68
CA VAL A 818 17.30 -17.12 -5.78
C VAL A 818 15.83 -17.16 -6.20
N VAL A 819 15.17 -16.01 -6.08
CA VAL A 819 13.72 -15.90 -6.27
C VAL A 819 13.39 -15.96 -7.77
N PRO A 820 12.49 -16.86 -8.21
CA PRO A 820 12.03 -16.89 -9.60
C PRO A 820 11.10 -15.69 -9.90
N MET A 821 10.83 -15.43 -11.18
CA MET A 821 10.07 -14.24 -11.62
C MET A 821 8.62 -14.19 -11.11
N ASP A 822 8.06 -15.35 -10.75
CA ASP A 822 6.76 -15.60 -10.16
C ASP A 822 6.81 -15.88 -8.64
N GLY A 823 8.01 -15.86 -8.05
CA GLY A 823 8.24 -16.17 -6.65
C GLY A 823 8.07 -14.98 -5.71
N THR A 824 7.78 -15.29 -4.45
CA THR A 824 7.72 -14.29 -3.38
C THR A 824 9.12 -13.97 -2.83
N LEU A 825 9.42 -12.69 -2.69
CA LEU A 825 10.60 -12.21 -1.96
C LEU A 825 10.43 -12.51 -0.45
N ARG A 826 11.54 -12.69 0.26
CA ARG A 826 11.53 -12.90 1.72
C ARG A 826 10.99 -11.68 2.47
N SER A 827 10.05 -11.92 3.39
CA SER A 827 9.31 -10.88 4.11
C SER A 827 10.19 -10.10 5.10
N ASP A 828 11.15 -10.75 5.75
CA ASP A 828 12.13 -10.10 6.63
C ASP A 828 13.06 -9.16 5.85
N LEU A 829 13.52 -9.59 4.67
CA LEU A 829 14.32 -8.75 3.78
C LEU A 829 13.52 -7.55 3.22
N ILE A 830 12.24 -7.73 2.86
CA ILE A 830 11.38 -6.61 2.46
C ILE A 830 11.20 -5.63 3.62
N GLN A 831 10.84 -6.11 4.83
CA GLN A 831 10.59 -5.23 5.97
C GLN A 831 11.83 -4.41 6.33
N TRP A 832 13.00 -5.07 6.38
CA TRP A 832 14.28 -4.40 6.58
C TRP A 832 14.52 -3.32 5.51
N MET A 833 14.20 -3.59 4.23
CA MET A 833 14.41 -2.64 3.14
C MET A 833 13.46 -1.44 3.24
N LEU A 834 12.20 -1.64 3.63
CA LEU A 834 11.23 -0.57 3.86
C LEU A 834 11.62 0.31 5.06
N ASP A 835 12.16 -0.29 6.11
CA ASP A 835 12.72 0.43 7.26
C ASP A 835 13.86 1.36 6.81
N TRP A 836 14.82 0.86 6.03
CA TRP A 836 15.95 1.66 5.52
C TRP A 836 15.55 2.65 4.41
N GLU A 837 14.56 2.34 3.58
CA GLU A 837 13.93 3.28 2.62
C GLU A 837 13.44 4.55 3.34
N SER A 838 12.94 4.41 4.57
CA SER A 838 12.47 5.52 5.38
C SER A 838 13.57 6.30 6.10
N ARG A 839 14.72 5.66 6.42
CA ARG A 839 15.82 6.23 7.20
C ARG A 839 16.96 6.81 6.37
N ALA A 840 17.17 6.31 5.15
CA ALA A 840 18.30 6.70 4.31
C ALA A 840 18.18 8.16 3.86
N ASP A 841 19.18 8.97 4.23
CA ASP A 841 19.31 10.34 3.72
C ASP A 841 20.06 10.37 2.39
N LEU A 842 20.94 9.39 2.14
CA LEU A 842 21.67 9.18 0.88
C LEU A 842 21.57 7.72 0.42
N CYS A 843 21.26 7.50 -0.85
CA CYS A 843 21.34 6.20 -1.50
C CYS A 843 22.35 6.22 -2.66
N LEU A 844 23.22 5.22 -2.74
CA LEU A 844 24.19 5.03 -3.81
C LEU A 844 23.69 3.90 -4.73
N ALA A 845 23.04 4.25 -5.84
CA ALA A 845 22.56 3.30 -6.84
C ALA A 845 23.70 2.99 -7.84
N LEU A 846 24.34 1.83 -7.69
CA LEU A 846 25.58 1.49 -8.40
C LEU A 846 25.41 0.26 -9.30
N GLY A 847 25.70 0.39 -10.59
CA GLY A 847 25.68 -0.73 -11.52
C GLY A 847 24.31 -1.41 -11.69
N THR A 848 23.22 -0.68 -11.43
CA THR A 848 21.85 -1.16 -11.62
C THR A 848 21.14 -0.33 -12.69
N SER A 849 20.33 -0.99 -13.52
CA SER A 849 19.42 -0.35 -14.48
C SER A 849 18.11 0.11 -13.83
N MET A 850 17.90 -0.18 -12.53
CA MET A 850 16.70 0.12 -11.74
C MET A 850 15.40 -0.28 -12.43
N VAL A 851 15.32 -1.59 -12.68
CA VAL A 851 14.16 -2.32 -13.21
C VAL A 851 13.88 -3.56 -12.34
N GLY A 852 14.21 -3.46 -11.05
CA GLY A 852 14.05 -4.46 -9.99
C GLY A 852 12.69 -4.40 -9.29
N MET A 853 11.70 -3.74 -9.89
CA MET A 853 10.32 -3.66 -9.38
C MET A 853 10.31 -3.02 -7.97
N ASN A 854 9.77 -3.71 -6.95
CA ASN A 854 9.69 -3.19 -5.58
C ASN A 854 11.05 -2.91 -4.92
N ALA A 855 12.15 -3.51 -5.39
CA ALA A 855 13.49 -3.23 -4.86
C ALA A 855 13.97 -1.81 -5.19
N ASP A 856 13.57 -1.24 -6.33
CA ASP A 856 14.06 0.07 -6.80
C ASP A 856 13.62 1.22 -5.89
N ARG A 857 12.63 0.98 -5.01
CA ARG A 857 12.18 1.92 -3.98
C ARG A 857 13.34 2.44 -3.10
N MET A 858 14.32 1.60 -2.81
CA MET A 858 15.51 1.97 -2.04
C MET A 858 16.30 3.12 -2.71
N ALA A 859 16.27 3.20 -4.05
CA ALA A 859 16.86 4.30 -4.82
C ALA A 859 15.86 5.43 -5.12
N VAL A 860 14.58 5.11 -5.36
CA VAL A 860 13.56 6.08 -5.80
C VAL A 860 13.02 6.94 -4.66
N SER A 861 12.86 6.39 -3.45
CA SER A 861 12.27 7.13 -2.33
C SER A 861 13.20 8.19 -1.73
N PRO A 862 14.51 7.95 -1.50
CA PRO A 862 15.44 9.00 -1.10
C PRO A 862 15.53 10.12 -2.16
N ALA A 863 15.62 9.78 -3.46
CA ALA A 863 15.59 10.72 -4.57
C ALA A 863 14.37 11.68 -4.51
N LYS A 864 13.16 11.12 -4.44
CA LYS A 864 11.91 11.91 -4.35
C LYS A 864 11.81 12.71 -3.05
N ARG A 865 12.39 12.22 -1.95
CA ARG A 865 12.42 12.93 -0.65
C ARG A 865 13.33 14.17 -0.71
N ALA A 866 14.51 14.06 -1.32
CA ALA A 866 15.42 15.18 -1.51
C ALA A 866 14.87 16.27 -2.47
N GLN A 867 14.01 15.90 -3.43
CA GLN A 867 13.29 16.88 -4.27
C GLN A 867 12.21 17.66 -3.52
N ARG A 868 11.73 17.18 -2.35
CA ARG A 868 10.60 17.76 -1.60
C ARG A 868 11.01 18.47 -0.31
N MET A 869 12.15 18.13 0.27
CA MET A 869 12.62 18.66 1.57
C MET A 869 13.74 19.69 1.39
N HIS A 870 14.05 20.43 2.47
CA HIS A 870 15.24 21.27 2.52
C HIS A 870 16.53 20.42 2.41
N ARG A 871 17.52 20.95 1.68
CA ARG A 871 18.71 20.22 1.18
C ARG A 871 19.65 19.61 2.24
N ASP A 872 19.40 19.86 3.53
CA ASP A 872 20.21 19.36 4.64
C ASP A 872 19.53 18.25 5.46
N GLU A 873 18.25 17.93 5.20
CA GLU A 873 17.55 16.80 5.83
C GLU A 873 17.50 15.54 4.94
N ALA A 874 17.66 15.68 3.62
CA ALA A 874 17.71 14.57 2.67
C ALA A 874 18.63 14.89 1.48
N LEU A 875 19.68 14.08 1.30
CA LEU A 875 20.69 14.24 0.25
C LEU A 875 20.28 13.53 -1.05
N GLY A 876 19.44 12.50 -0.95
CA GLY A 876 18.74 11.84 -2.07
C GLY A 876 19.48 10.64 -2.62
N THR A 877 19.61 10.55 -3.94
CA THR A 877 20.18 9.37 -4.61
C THR A 877 21.22 9.75 -5.64
N VAL A 878 22.40 9.13 -5.56
CA VAL A 878 23.44 9.19 -6.58
C VAL A 878 23.35 7.94 -7.45
N ILE A 879 23.35 8.12 -8.77
CA ILE A 879 23.21 7.01 -9.73
C ILE A 879 24.50 6.90 -10.56
N VAL A 880 25.19 5.75 -10.46
CA VAL A 880 26.43 5.45 -11.18
C VAL A 880 26.24 4.22 -12.06
N ALA A 881 26.13 4.44 -13.36
CA ALA A 881 25.97 3.42 -14.39
C ALA A 881 26.38 3.97 -15.77
N LEU A 882 26.81 3.10 -16.68
CA LEU A 882 27.12 3.46 -18.07
C LEU A 882 25.87 3.74 -18.91
N GLN A 883 24.77 3.04 -18.64
CA GLN A 883 23.51 3.16 -19.38
C GLN A 883 22.56 4.17 -18.73
N GLN A 884 21.65 4.75 -19.52
CA GLN A 884 20.55 5.56 -18.99
C GLN A 884 19.58 4.71 -18.15
N THR A 885 18.97 5.33 -17.16
CA THR A 885 17.98 4.70 -16.27
C THR A 885 16.68 5.49 -16.27
N GLN A 886 15.56 4.82 -15.97
CA GLN A 886 14.25 5.49 -15.90
C GLN A 886 14.13 6.53 -14.76
N TYR A 887 15.14 6.65 -13.89
CA TYR A 887 15.14 7.56 -12.74
C TYR A 887 16.26 8.62 -12.79
N ASP A 888 16.98 8.76 -13.91
CA ASP A 888 18.09 9.72 -14.06
C ASP A 888 17.67 11.15 -13.67
N LYS A 889 16.50 11.63 -14.14
CA LYS A 889 15.95 12.98 -13.86
C LYS A 889 15.67 13.27 -12.38
N ILE A 890 15.37 12.25 -11.57
CA ILE A 890 15.07 12.44 -10.14
C ILE A 890 16.31 12.27 -9.24
N SER A 891 17.46 11.88 -9.82
CA SER A 891 18.70 11.73 -9.07
C SER A 891 19.25 13.06 -8.58
N SER A 892 19.84 13.04 -7.38
CA SER A 892 20.62 14.17 -6.86
C SER A 892 21.87 14.38 -7.71
N LEU A 893 22.49 13.29 -8.16
CA LEU A 893 23.70 13.29 -8.97
C LEU A 893 23.69 12.06 -9.91
N ARG A 894 23.97 12.28 -11.19
CA ARG A 894 24.11 11.22 -12.20
C ARG A 894 25.54 11.18 -12.74
N ILE A 895 26.21 10.03 -12.62
CA ILE A 895 27.59 9.83 -13.10
C ILE A 895 27.64 8.74 -14.17
N PHE A 896 28.00 9.11 -15.40
CA PHE A 896 28.17 8.20 -16.53
C PHE A 896 29.64 7.79 -16.62
N ALA A 897 29.99 6.67 -15.98
CA ALA A 897 31.36 6.16 -15.97
C ALA A 897 31.40 4.69 -15.59
N ARG A 898 32.54 4.03 -15.79
CA ARG A 898 32.81 2.72 -15.20
C ARG A 898 32.89 2.87 -13.68
N LEU A 899 32.24 1.94 -12.98
CA LEU A 899 32.09 2.02 -11.53
C LEU A 899 33.42 1.97 -10.78
N ASP A 900 34.37 1.12 -11.22
CA ASP A 900 35.71 1.05 -10.64
C ASP A 900 36.51 2.35 -10.83
N ASP A 901 36.32 3.07 -11.95
CA ASP A 901 36.99 4.35 -12.22
C ASP A 901 36.46 5.44 -11.24
N VAL A 902 35.13 5.50 -11.05
CA VAL A 902 34.45 6.38 -10.08
C VAL A 902 34.91 6.11 -8.65
N LEU A 903 34.90 4.84 -8.23
CA LEU A 903 35.16 4.45 -6.85
C LEU A 903 36.65 4.52 -6.49
N ARG A 904 37.57 4.45 -7.46
CA ARG A 904 39.00 4.70 -7.25
C ARG A 904 39.30 6.16 -6.98
N GLU A 905 38.72 7.09 -7.75
CA GLU A 905 38.87 8.52 -7.49
C GLU A 905 38.17 8.90 -6.17
N LEU A 906 37.01 8.30 -5.86
CA LEU A 906 36.33 8.48 -4.57
C LEU A 906 37.18 8.02 -3.38
N ALA A 907 37.78 6.83 -3.46
CA ALA A 907 38.64 6.29 -2.42
C ALA A 907 39.88 7.16 -2.18
N SER A 908 40.43 7.75 -3.24
CA SER A 908 41.51 8.74 -3.17
C SER A 908 41.06 10.01 -2.43
N LEU A 909 39.91 10.59 -2.81
CA LEU A 909 39.39 11.82 -2.19
C LEU A 909 38.98 11.66 -0.72
N LEU A 910 38.46 10.49 -0.35
CA LEU A 910 38.07 10.17 1.03
C LEU A 910 39.21 9.51 1.84
N ASN A 911 40.40 9.35 1.26
CA ASN A 911 41.59 8.73 1.87
C ASN A 911 41.27 7.36 2.51
N LEU A 912 40.59 6.49 1.75
CA LEU A 912 40.14 5.17 2.20
C LEU A 912 41.25 4.12 2.09
N ASP A 913 41.40 3.29 3.13
CA ASP A 913 42.21 2.08 3.06
C ASP A 913 41.43 0.94 2.38
N VAL A 914 41.71 0.72 1.10
CA VAL A 914 41.01 -0.27 0.25
C VAL A 914 41.86 -1.54 0.14
N ALA A 915 41.50 -2.54 0.95
CA ALA A 915 42.11 -3.87 0.90
C ALA A 915 41.86 -4.57 -0.46
N SER A 916 42.77 -5.46 -0.86
CA SER A 916 42.69 -6.23 -2.10
C SER A 916 42.57 -7.74 -1.84
N GLY A 917 41.61 -8.39 -2.53
CA GLY A 917 41.48 -9.84 -2.55
C GLY A 917 40.42 -10.39 -1.60
N ALA A 918 39.92 -11.59 -1.90
CA ALA A 918 38.82 -12.19 -1.15
C ALA A 918 39.22 -12.58 0.29
N VAL A 919 38.32 -12.32 1.24
CA VAL A 919 38.45 -12.77 2.63
C VAL A 919 38.16 -14.28 2.69
N LEU A 920 39.20 -15.06 2.98
CA LEU A 920 39.09 -16.51 3.16
C LEU A 920 38.63 -16.84 4.58
N THR A 921 37.66 -17.75 4.71
CA THR A 921 37.24 -18.29 6.01
C THR A 921 37.77 -19.71 6.21
N GLN A 922 38.11 -20.09 7.43
CA GLN A 922 38.59 -21.44 7.72
C GLN A 922 37.40 -22.42 7.73
N ARG A 923 37.46 -23.50 6.95
CA ARG A 923 36.41 -24.54 6.98
C ARG A 923 36.30 -25.13 8.39
N ARG A 924 35.18 -24.87 9.07
CA ARG A 924 34.82 -25.51 10.33
C ARG A 924 34.21 -26.88 10.06
N GLN A 925 34.54 -27.87 10.88
CA GLN A 925 33.85 -29.16 10.91
C GLN A 925 32.74 -29.17 11.97
N GLU A 926 32.94 -28.47 13.08
CA GLU A 926 31.96 -28.28 14.15
C GLU A 926 32.13 -26.88 14.74
N ALA A 927 31.05 -26.29 15.27
CA ALA A 927 31.08 -25.04 16.02
C ALA A 927 30.01 -25.03 17.13
N ILE A 928 30.33 -24.45 18.29
CA ILE A 928 29.33 -24.14 19.32
C ILE A 928 28.92 -22.68 19.13
N ILE A 929 27.63 -22.43 18.94
CA ILE A 929 27.09 -21.11 18.58
C ILE A 929 25.92 -20.71 19.52
N PRO A 930 25.73 -19.41 19.85
CA PRO A 930 24.70 -18.93 20.78
C PRO A 930 23.31 -18.84 20.13
N TYR A 931 22.82 -19.96 19.60
CA TYR A 931 21.55 -20.05 18.87
C TYR A 931 20.70 -21.22 19.38
N GLY A 932 19.38 -21.10 19.24
CA GLY A 932 18.43 -22.17 19.46
C GLY A 932 18.35 -23.15 18.28
N ARG A 933 17.63 -24.26 18.47
CA ARG A 933 17.34 -25.25 17.40
C ARG A 933 16.47 -24.68 16.28
N ASP A 934 15.72 -23.63 16.58
CA ASP A 934 14.95 -22.80 15.66
C ASP A 934 15.82 -21.81 14.85
N GLY A 935 17.15 -21.88 14.99
CA GLY A 935 18.10 -21.00 14.30
C GLY A 935 18.08 -19.55 14.78
N ARG A 936 17.38 -19.22 15.88
CA ARG A 936 17.34 -17.85 16.41
C ARG A 936 18.38 -17.64 17.49
N LYS A 937 18.96 -16.44 17.56
CA LYS A 937 19.97 -16.09 18.57
C LYS A 937 19.38 -16.22 19.97
N SER A 938 20.14 -16.83 20.89
CA SER A 938 19.72 -17.07 22.27
C SER A 938 20.77 -16.62 23.26
N ALA A 939 20.34 -16.01 24.37
CA ALA A 939 21.21 -15.65 25.48
C ALA A 939 21.53 -16.84 26.41
N THR A 940 20.79 -17.94 26.31
CA THR A 940 20.85 -19.09 27.24
C THR A 940 21.05 -20.43 26.55
N ALA A 941 20.63 -20.59 25.30
CA ALA A 941 20.84 -21.80 24.53
C ALA A 941 22.15 -21.74 23.72
N GLN A 942 22.82 -22.89 23.62
CA GLN A 942 23.91 -23.12 22.70
C GLN A 942 23.57 -24.29 21.79
N LEU A 943 23.86 -24.15 20.50
CA LEU A 943 23.71 -25.19 19.49
C LEU A 943 25.09 -25.66 19.06
N GLN A 944 25.31 -26.98 19.03
CA GLN A 944 26.45 -27.58 18.34
C GLN A 944 26.06 -27.73 16.86
N LEU A 945 26.68 -26.91 16.00
CA LEU A 945 26.53 -26.96 14.56
C LEU A 945 27.55 -27.95 13.98
N ASP A 946 27.08 -29.16 13.63
CA ASP A 946 27.88 -30.21 13.01
C ASP A 946 27.88 -30.09 11.47
N LEU A 947 29.05 -29.78 10.91
CA LEU A 947 29.32 -29.56 9.49
C LEU A 947 30.24 -30.64 8.91
N ARG A 948 30.34 -31.80 9.56
CA ARG A 948 31.06 -32.97 9.04
C ARG A 948 30.31 -33.57 7.85
N VAL A 949 31.05 -34.17 6.90
CA VAL A 949 30.46 -34.80 5.72
C VAL A 949 29.56 -35.95 6.15
N GLY A 950 28.32 -35.96 5.65
CA GLY A 950 27.28 -36.93 6.00
C GLY A 950 26.29 -36.45 7.07
N SER A 951 26.60 -35.40 7.83
CA SER A 951 25.70 -34.86 8.86
C SER A 951 24.45 -34.22 8.25
N LYS A 952 23.31 -34.31 8.96
CA LYS A 952 22.02 -33.77 8.51
C LYS A 952 21.72 -32.44 9.19
N LEU A 953 21.36 -31.45 8.37
CA LEU A 953 21.00 -30.10 8.79
C LEU A 953 19.57 -29.79 8.35
N ARG A 954 18.91 -28.91 9.10
CA ARG A 954 17.65 -28.29 8.74
C ARG A 954 17.89 -26.86 8.29
N VAL A 955 17.35 -26.45 7.16
CA VAL A 955 17.25 -25.04 6.77
C VAL A 955 16.20 -24.37 7.64
N VAL A 956 16.53 -23.18 8.15
CA VAL A 956 15.63 -22.37 8.97
C VAL A 956 15.07 -21.25 8.10
N ASP A 957 13.79 -20.91 8.26
CA ASP A 957 13.09 -19.84 7.53
C ASP A 957 13.20 -19.97 5.98
N GLN A 958 13.11 -21.20 5.46
CA GLN A 958 13.01 -21.48 4.03
C GLN A 958 11.65 -21.01 3.47
N PRO A 959 11.57 -20.39 2.27
CA PRO A 959 10.29 -20.00 1.67
C PRO A 959 9.39 -21.20 1.33
N ASP A 960 8.08 -21.10 1.57
CA ASP A 960 7.09 -22.17 1.36
C ASP A 960 7.18 -22.84 -0.03
N TRP A 961 7.34 -22.03 -1.08
CA TRP A 961 7.45 -22.50 -2.48
C TRP A 961 8.68 -23.39 -2.71
N ASP A 962 9.72 -23.19 -1.91
CA ASP A 962 10.98 -23.91 -1.99
C ASP A 962 11.00 -25.12 -1.04
N GLN A 963 10.43 -24.95 0.15
CA GLN A 963 10.18 -26.03 1.12
C GLN A 963 9.28 -27.12 0.52
N ALA A 964 8.18 -26.76 -0.15
CA ALA A 964 7.31 -27.70 -0.85
C ALA A 964 8.02 -28.45 -2.01
N LYS A 965 9.15 -27.92 -2.49
CA LYS A 965 9.90 -28.47 -3.62
C LYS A 965 11.05 -29.39 -3.18
N TYR A 966 11.73 -29.06 -2.09
CA TYR A 966 12.97 -29.75 -1.67
C TYR A 966 13.00 -30.21 -0.20
N GLY A 967 12.03 -29.80 0.61
CA GLY A 967 12.03 -30.00 2.06
C GLY A 967 13.10 -29.17 2.79
N GLU A 968 12.99 -29.14 4.12
CA GLU A 968 13.93 -28.39 4.99
C GLU A 968 15.23 -29.17 5.28
N ILE A 969 15.22 -30.50 5.11
CA ILE A 969 16.32 -31.37 5.54
C ILE A 969 17.34 -31.56 4.41
N CYS A 970 18.58 -31.17 4.66
CA CYS A 970 19.71 -31.37 3.76
C CYS A 970 20.84 -32.17 4.42
N GLN A 971 21.73 -32.72 3.59
CA GLN A 971 22.91 -33.46 4.03
C GLN A 971 24.18 -32.71 3.61
N VAL A 972 25.16 -32.63 4.53
CA VAL A 972 26.47 -32.03 4.26
C VAL A 972 27.29 -32.94 3.34
N MET A 973 27.75 -32.38 2.22
CA MET A 973 28.56 -33.07 1.22
C MET A 973 30.01 -32.58 1.21
N GLU A 974 30.88 -33.34 0.56
CA GLU A 974 32.22 -32.88 0.22
C GLU A 974 32.14 -31.79 -0.86
N ALA A 975 32.51 -30.56 -0.50
CA ALA A 975 32.56 -29.42 -1.42
C ALA A 975 33.79 -29.50 -2.33
N PRO A 976 33.75 -28.94 -3.56
CA PRO A 976 34.93 -28.83 -4.43
C PRO A 976 36.11 -28.18 -3.72
N GLU A 977 37.32 -28.66 -3.97
CA GLU A 977 38.54 -28.29 -3.23
C GLU A 977 38.72 -26.77 -3.08
N GLU A 978 38.50 -26.01 -4.16
CA GLU A 978 38.63 -24.54 -4.17
C GLU A 978 37.56 -23.82 -3.34
N LEU A 979 36.35 -24.37 -3.22
CA LEU A 979 35.30 -23.83 -2.34
C LEU A 979 35.51 -24.24 -0.89
N ALA A 980 36.00 -25.46 -0.65
CA ALA A 980 36.37 -25.94 0.68
C ALA A 980 37.54 -25.12 1.26
N LYS A 981 38.52 -24.72 0.45
CA LYS A 981 39.61 -23.79 0.82
C LYS A 981 39.13 -22.41 1.24
N GLN A 982 38.00 -21.94 0.70
CA GLN A 982 37.38 -20.66 1.06
C GLN A 982 36.50 -20.74 2.32
N GLY A 983 36.27 -21.96 2.85
CA GLY A 983 35.46 -22.22 4.04
C GLY A 983 34.00 -22.58 3.76
N HIS A 984 33.62 -22.72 2.48
CA HIS A 984 32.24 -23.02 2.08
C HIS A 984 31.86 -24.49 2.34
N VAL A 985 30.60 -24.70 2.69
CA VAL A 985 30.02 -26.03 2.92
C VAL A 985 28.99 -26.32 1.84
N GLN A 986 29.05 -27.51 1.23
CA GLN A 986 28.07 -27.95 0.24
C GLN A 986 26.95 -28.73 0.92
N LEU A 987 25.71 -28.45 0.54
CA LEU A 987 24.49 -29.05 1.07
C LEU A 987 23.70 -29.72 -0.05
N LEU A 988 23.29 -30.97 0.14
CA LEU A 988 22.45 -31.73 -0.78
C LEU A 988 21.05 -31.89 -0.21
N PHE A 989 20.05 -31.47 -0.98
CA PHE A 989 18.64 -31.68 -0.67
C PHE A 989 18.14 -32.89 -1.45
N PRO A 990 17.65 -33.95 -0.77
CA PRO A 990 17.05 -35.10 -1.43
C PRO A 990 15.71 -34.67 -2.07
N GLY A 991 15.51 -34.98 -3.34
CA GLY A 991 14.21 -34.82 -3.98
C GLY A 991 13.30 -36.01 -3.67
N GLU A 992 12.03 -35.75 -3.34
CA GLU A 992 11.04 -36.81 -3.16
C GLU A 992 10.36 -37.19 -4.49
N GLY A 993 10.15 -38.49 -4.70
CA GLY A 993 9.50 -39.04 -5.89
C GLY A 993 10.25 -38.72 -7.19
N LEU A 994 9.58 -38.03 -8.12
CA LEU A 994 10.15 -37.63 -9.42
C LEU A 994 10.96 -36.32 -9.37
N LYS A 995 11.04 -35.64 -8.21
CA LYS A 995 11.75 -34.36 -8.07
C LYS A 995 13.27 -34.61 -8.07
N LYS A 996 14.03 -33.84 -8.86
CA LYS A 996 15.51 -33.90 -8.85
C LYS A 996 16.05 -33.30 -7.55
N SER A 997 17.08 -33.93 -6.99
CA SER A 997 17.87 -33.34 -5.90
C SER A 997 18.52 -32.02 -6.32
N VAL A 998 18.74 -31.12 -5.36
CA VAL A 998 19.42 -29.83 -5.59
C VAL A 998 20.59 -29.68 -4.63
N THR A 999 21.67 -29.08 -5.14
CA THR A 999 22.84 -28.70 -4.36
C THR A 999 22.78 -27.21 -4.05
N ARG A 1000 23.06 -26.84 -2.80
CA ARG A 1000 23.29 -25.45 -2.36
C ARG A 1000 24.62 -25.33 -1.64
N PHE A 1001 25.01 -24.10 -1.34
CA PHE A 1001 26.20 -23.80 -0.56
C PHE A 1001 25.85 -22.91 0.63
N LEU A 1002 26.58 -23.11 1.73
CA LEU A 1002 26.60 -22.23 2.88
C LEU A 1002 27.90 -21.43 2.86
N GLY A 1003 27.78 -20.10 2.89
CA GLY A 1003 28.91 -19.18 2.99
C GLY A 1003 29.68 -19.39 4.30
N GLY A 1004 31.01 -19.46 4.27
CA GLY A 1004 31.79 -19.64 5.50
C GLY A 1004 31.69 -18.45 6.46
N TRP A 1005 31.40 -17.25 5.92
CA TRP A 1005 31.07 -16.05 6.69
C TRP A 1005 29.79 -16.19 7.54
N TRP A 1006 28.80 -16.99 7.12
CA TRP A 1006 27.63 -17.29 7.94
C TRP A 1006 28.02 -18.06 9.20
N ILE A 1007 29.02 -18.94 9.10
CA ILE A 1007 29.52 -19.74 10.23
C ILE A 1007 30.29 -18.85 11.21
N GLU A 1008 31.20 -18.00 10.72
CA GLU A 1008 31.96 -17.08 11.61
C GLU A 1008 31.05 -16.03 12.26
N ALA A 1009 30.09 -15.46 11.51
CA ALA A 1009 29.11 -14.52 12.07
C ALA A 1009 28.17 -15.20 13.10
N ALA A 1010 27.86 -16.49 12.92
CA ALA A 1010 27.15 -17.28 13.93
C ALA A 1010 28.03 -17.56 15.17
N ILE A 1011 29.32 -17.88 15.00
CA ILE A 1011 30.25 -18.07 16.14
C ILE A 1011 30.33 -16.80 17.00
N ASN A 1012 30.39 -15.62 16.35
CA ASN A 1012 30.41 -14.33 17.04
C ASN A 1012 29.03 -13.90 17.59
N GLY A 1013 27.96 -14.62 17.25
CA GLY A 1013 26.58 -14.24 17.62
C GLY A 1013 26.12 -12.93 16.98
N GLU A 1014 26.61 -12.58 15.79
CA GLU A 1014 26.33 -11.29 15.14
C GLU A 1014 24.96 -11.22 14.46
N LEU A 1015 24.36 -12.37 14.17
CA LEU A 1015 23.12 -12.50 13.40
C LEU A 1015 21.92 -12.71 14.32
N GLU A 1016 20.75 -12.19 13.97
CA GLU A 1016 19.50 -12.54 14.67
C GLU A 1016 19.10 -14.00 14.41
N LYS A 1017 19.37 -14.50 13.19
CA LYS A 1017 19.07 -15.86 12.75
C LYS A 1017 20.20 -16.45 11.93
N ILE A 1018 20.32 -17.77 11.95
CA ILE A 1018 21.23 -18.56 11.09
C ILE A 1018 20.43 -19.36 10.06
N PRO A 1019 21.00 -19.61 8.86
CA PRO A 1019 20.25 -20.23 7.76
C PRO A 1019 20.10 -21.75 7.90
N VAL A 1020 20.88 -22.39 8.80
CA VAL A 1020 20.81 -23.83 9.08
C VAL A 1020 20.99 -24.13 10.56
N ALA A 1021 20.34 -25.18 11.05
CA ALA A 1021 20.48 -25.71 12.40
C ALA A 1021 20.52 -27.26 12.41
N CYS A 1022 21.15 -27.87 13.41
CA CYS A 1022 21.20 -29.34 13.53
C CYS A 1022 19.89 -29.93 14.04
N LEU A 1023 19.56 -31.13 13.55
CA LEU A 1023 18.31 -31.84 13.86
C LEU A 1023 18.32 -32.60 15.20
N SER A 1024 19.50 -32.87 15.77
CA SER A 1024 19.67 -33.63 17.01
C SER A 1024 20.79 -33.07 17.88
N ALA A 1025 20.73 -33.41 19.18
CA ALA A 1025 21.90 -33.60 20.02
C ALA A 1025 22.07 -35.11 20.21
#